data_AF-A0A238Z0E6-F1
#
_entry.id   AF-A0A238Z0E6-F1
#
_cell.length_a   1.000
_cell.length_b   1.000
_cell.length_c   1.000
_cell.angle_alpha   90.00
_cell.angle_beta   90.00
_cell.angle_gamma   90.00
#
_symmetry.space_group_name_H-M   'P 1'
#
loop_
_entity.id
_entity.type
_entity.pdbx_description
1 polymer ?
#
loop_
_entity_poly.entity_id
_entity_poly.type
_entity_poly.pdbx_seq_one_letter_code
_entity_poly.pdbx_strand_id
1 'polypeptide(L)'
;MRFFISLLLFLGFLLPSYGKTVDNNTQILINKPKILLERGIKQYKIGSYNTALEYFLKLLARDKKRGEYYRKALFMLAKTYMKIGIKTGNKQYLWQALDFLQLYFNSVKQPSWDYYYTKAHIYENLGFYDKGLDIYRVAFLKAKNDRQQVRTVMGILRCAVFLKRPDIIDEYYILLSTSPLTEKDKDELRFLRGLILFSKGKYDEAFKYFFETYRRNEAYLIENPEYYYIVAENIYRQGNYKLAEQLFKRIISFTRDKAVIRKAILRLGDAELRKGERKLASATYYDLVTSYPDSKEAVIAKLKLIAMMDKDKVLKYHLQSTQVEDFKNPLKFVIKTLIHSRDTYLGAFALADFGSFVLKSKSRKLFKQLKWELSLIFPGQLKYEQKEFIFSQWKPLILRLDDEKMCSLYKANPEFFKEVFDKETLIHIAYALGRCNERDLKLSLIRYIAKKWQNDKDLLLLAEALMESKDFEESIEILQKVREKNCMYYKLLIKNKLFLKEPIKQVKPLLLKLSKKCPSNDVDVVAFKIIVNLEDGKLNRAVSLFESNSALVKAYYKKDPILKLAVYKLISQLLMHNRYNTCLSVIDMIKETGNNCFLSAAQLISFSRLDKIEPAKAILPKVKMCKDTLSEIARVIYGDQILMKNLGRE
;
A
#
# COMPACT_ATOMS: atom_id res chain seq x y z
N MET A 1 12.06 -40.00 -23.10
CA MET A 1 10.60 -39.77 -23.10
C MET A 1 9.89 -40.84 -23.95
N ARG A 2 9.93 -42.12 -23.52
CA ARG A 2 9.33 -43.27 -24.25
C ARG A 2 8.81 -44.40 -23.33
N PHE A 3 8.62 -44.17 -22.02
CA PHE A 3 8.41 -45.25 -21.04
C PHE A 3 7.09 -45.24 -20.25
N PHE A 4 6.06 -44.50 -20.68
CA PHE A 4 4.83 -44.34 -19.86
C PHE A 4 3.52 -44.78 -20.52
N ILE A 5 3.56 -45.71 -21.49
CA ILE A 5 2.35 -46.24 -22.14
C ILE A 5 1.95 -47.64 -21.65
N SER A 6 2.77 -48.37 -20.87
CA SER A 6 2.46 -49.77 -20.52
C SER A 6 1.72 -50.02 -19.20
N LEU A 7 1.39 -49.00 -18.39
CA LEU A 7 0.87 -49.23 -17.03
C LEU A 7 -0.64 -49.03 -16.84
N LEU A 8 -1.43 -48.98 -17.92
CA LEU A 8 -2.89 -48.77 -17.84
C LEU A 8 -3.74 -50.00 -18.19
N LEU A 9 -3.13 -51.19 -18.31
CA LEU A 9 -3.84 -52.43 -18.68
C LEU A 9 -4.06 -53.44 -17.53
N PHE A 10 -3.66 -53.14 -16.30
CA PHE A 10 -3.76 -54.09 -15.17
C PHE A 10 -4.43 -53.46 -13.94
N LEU A 11 -5.74 -53.20 -14.01
CA LEU A 11 -6.59 -53.06 -12.81
C LEU A 11 -7.96 -53.63 -13.15
N GLY A 12 -8.12 -54.92 -12.87
CA GLY A 12 -9.38 -55.65 -12.99
C GLY A 12 -10.36 -55.18 -11.91
N PHE A 13 -11.49 -54.63 -12.33
CA PHE A 13 -12.65 -54.42 -11.48
C PHE A 13 -13.46 -55.71 -11.38
N LEU A 14 -13.56 -56.26 -10.19
CA LEU A 14 -14.66 -57.15 -9.79
C LEU A 14 -15.87 -56.26 -9.47
N LEU A 15 -16.96 -56.41 -10.21
CA LEU A 15 -18.29 -55.94 -9.82
C LEU A 15 -19.28 -57.12 -9.92
N PRO A 16 -20.22 -57.25 -8.98
CA PRO A 16 -21.15 -58.37 -8.91
C PRO A 16 -22.24 -58.26 -9.99
N SER A 17 -22.59 -59.40 -10.58
CA SER A 17 -23.63 -59.54 -11.59
C SER A 17 -25.03 -59.40 -10.97
N TYR A 18 -25.74 -58.33 -11.31
CA TYR A 18 -27.20 -58.30 -11.19
C TYR A 18 -27.81 -58.56 -12.58
N GLY A 19 -28.38 -59.76 -12.72
CA GLY A 19 -29.06 -60.19 -13.93
C GLY A 19 -30.38 -59.46 -14.12
N LYS A 20 -30.52 -58.76 -15.25
CA LYS A 20 -31.78 -58.60 -15.97
C LYS A 20 -31.48 -58.81 -17.45
N THR A 21 -32.07 -59.84 -18.03
CA THR A 21 -32.09 -60.13 -19.46
C THR A 21 -32.78 -58.97 -20.19
N VAL A 22 -31.97 -58.06 -20.72
CA VAL A 22 -32.40 -57.03 -21.67
C VAL A 22 -32.03 -57.53 -23.05
N ASP A 23 -33.04 -57.53 -23.92
CA ASP A 23 -33.04 -57.95 -25.31
C ASP A 23 -31.76 -57.55 -26.08
N ASN A 24 -31.15 -58.52 -26.78
CA ASN A 24 -29.85 -58.40 -27.45
C ASN A 24 -29.86 -57.31 -28.55
N ASN A 25 -31.02 -57.03 -29.16
CA ASN A 25 -31.15 -56.00 -30.18
C ASN A 25 -31.12 -54.56 -29.62
N THR A 26 -31.55 -54.35 -28.37
CA THR A 26 -31.52 -53.03 -27.71
C THR A 26 -30.09 -52.66 -27.30
N GLN A 27 -29.27 -53.63 -26.89
CA GLN A 27 -27.85 -53.40 -26.60
C GLN A 27 -27.02 -53.06 -27.85
N ILE A 28 -27.36 -53.60 -29.03
CA ILE A 28 -26.67 -53.28 -30.29
C ILE A 28 -26.99 -51.84 -30.75
N LEU A 29 -28.24 -51.39 -30.58
CA LEU A 29 -28.66 -50.01 -30.89
C LEU A 29 -28.12 -48.97 -29.89
N ILE A 30 -27.99 -49.30 -28.60
CA ILE A 30 -27.46 -48.41 -27.54
C ILE A 30 -25.97 -48.08 -27.72
N ASN A 31 -25.26 -48.79 -28.60
CA ASN A 31 -23.79 -48.81 -28.69
C ASN A 31 -23.18 -48.15 -29.94
N LYS A 32 -23.96 -47.48 -30.81
CA LYS A 32 -23.41 -46.78 -31.99
C LYS A 32 -22.56 -45.55 -31.59
N PRO A 33 -21.41 -45.27 -32.26
CA PRO A 33 -20.55 -44.13 -31.97
C PRO A 33 -21.26 -42.76 -31.85
N LYS A 34 -22.24 -42.53 -32.74
CA LYS A 34 -23.09 -41.32 -32.73
C LYS A 34 -23.88 -41.17 -31.42
N ILE A 35 -24.52 -42.24 -30.95
CA ILE A 35 -25.37 -42.24 -29.75
C ILE A 35 -24.52 -42.02 -28.50
N LEU A 36 -23.35 -42.65 -28.41
CA LEU A 36 -22.41 -42.43 -27.30
C LEU A 36 -21.94 -40.97 -27.26
N LEU A 37 -21.62 -40.38 -28.42
CA LEU A 37 -21.23 -38.97 -28.50
C LEU A 37 -22.38 -38.04 -28.05
N GLU A 38 -23.60 -38.27 -28.54
CA GLU A 38 -24.77 -37.46 -28.18
C GLU A 38 -25.11 -37.55 -26.68
N ARG A 39 -25.06 -38.75 -26.10
CA ARG A 39 -25.25 -38.96 -24.66
C ARG A 39 -24.16 -38.26 -23.85
N GLY A 40 -22.90 -38.40 -24.24
CA GLY A 40 -21.78 -37.70 -23.60
C GLY A 40 -21.95 -36.19 -23.65
N ILE A 41 -22.33 -35.63 -24.81
CA ILE A 41 -22.59 -34.18 -24.96
C ILE A 41 -23.77 -33.74 -24.07
N LYS A 42 -24.84 -34.53 -23.98
CA LYS A 42 -25.97 -34.25 -23.08
C LYS A 42 -25.52 -34.19 -21.62
N GLN A 43 -24.77 -35.20 -21.17
CA GLN A 43 -24.22 -35.24 -19.81
C GLN A 43 -23.27 -34.07 -19.53
N TYR A 44 -22.43 -33.71 -20.50
CA TYR A 44 -21.54 -32.54 -20.40
C TYR A 44 -22.34 -31.24 -20.23
N LYS A 45 -23.42 -31.05 -21.01
CA LYS A 45 -24.26 -29.83 -20.96
C LYS A 45 -24.96 -29.64 -19.61
N ILE A 46 -25.35 -30.73 -18.94
CA ILE A 46 -25.99 -30.66 -17.61
C ILE A 46 -24.96 -30.63 -16.46
N GLY A 47 -23.66 -30.59 -16.76
CA GLY A 47 -22.60 -30.52 -15.76
C GLY A 47 -22.22 -31.87 -15.12
N SER A 48 -22.76 -32.98 -15.63
CA SER A 48 -22.39 -34.33 -15.17
C SER A 48 -21.10 -34.80 -15.86
N TYR A 49 -19.99 -34.16 -15.50
CA TYR A 49 -18.72 -34.33 -16.21
C TYR A 49 -18.14 -35.73 -16.08
N ASN A 50 -18.27 -36.40 -14.93
CA ASN A 50 -17.77 -37.77 -14.75
C ASN A 50 -18.50 -38.75 -15.68
N THR A 51 -19.82 -38.68 -15.74
CA THR A 51 -20.62 -39.52 -16.64
C THR A 51 -20.35 -39.19 -18.11
N ALA A 52 -20.16 -37.91 -18.46
CA ALA A 52 -19.76 -37.52 -19.81
C ALA A 52 -18.42 -38.15 -20.21
N LEU A 53 -17.45 -38.15 -19.28
CA LEU A 53 -16.11 -38.73 -19.45
C LEU A 53 -16.20 -40.22 -19.76
N GLU A 54 -17.02 -40.97 -19.03
CA GLU A 54 -17.27 -42.40 -19.32
C GLU A 54 -17.78 -42.63 -20.74
N TYR A 55 -18.76 -41.84 -21.20
CA TYR A 55 -19.30 -41.96 -22.55
C TYR A 55 -18.23 -41.68 -23.62
N PHE A 56 -17.42 -40.64 -23.44
CA PHE A 56 -16.37 -40.31 -24.41
C PHE A 56 -15.19 -41.30 -24.39
N LEU A 57 -14.79 -41.84 -23.23
CA LEU A 57 -13.77 -42.89 -23.14
C LEU A 57 -14.26 -44.20 -23.78
N LYS A 58 -15.50 -44.62 -23.52
CA LYS A 58 -16.12 -45.78 -24.18
C LYS A 58 -16.13 -45.62 -25.70
N LEU A 59 -16.36 -44.39 -26.18
CA LEU A 59 -16.32 -44.06 -27.60
C LEU A 59 -14.89 -44.19 -28.18
N LEU A 60 -13.87 -43.65 -27.51
CA LEU A 60 -12.47 -43.77 -27.95
C LEU A 60 -11.98 -45.22 -28.02
N ALA A 61 -12.37 -46.06 -27.06
CA ALA A 61 -11.97 -47.47 -27.03
C ALA A 61 -12.54 -48.29 -28.19
N ARG A 62 -13.67 -47.85 -28.77
CA ARG A 62 -14.41 -48.61 -29.80
C ARG A 62 -14.15 -48.13 -31.22
N ASP A 63 -13.89 -46.84 -31.42
CA ASP A 63 -13.65 -46.30 -32.76
C ASP A 63 -12.22 -46.61 -33.26
N LYS A 64 -12.00 -47.88 -33.64
CA LYS A 64 -10.72 -48.36 -34.19
C LYS A 64 -10.30 -47.63 -35.46
N LYS A 65 -11.27 -47.10 -36.23
CA LYS A 65 -11.03 -46.37 -37.49
C LYS A 65 -10.58 -44.94 -37.26
N ARG A 66 -10.57 -44.45 -36.01
CA ARG A 66 -10.19 -43.07 -35.64
C ARG A 66 -10.91 -42.03 -36.51
N GLY A 67 -12.20 -42.27 -36.76
CA GLY A 67 -13.01 -41.47 -37.67
C GLY A 67 -13.43 -40.11 -37.11
N GLU A 68 -14.49 -39.53 -37.67
CA GLU A 68 -15.02 -38.23 -37.22
C GLU A 68 -15.46 -38.25 -35.74
N TYR A 69 -16.11 -39.33 -35.29
CA TYR A 69 -16.58 -39.49 -33.91
C TYR A 69 -15.42 -39.58 -32.93
N TYR A 70 -14.35 -40.31 -33.27
CA TYR A 70 -13.12 -40.32 -32.49
C TYR A 70 -12.54 -38.92 -32.28
N ARG A 71 -12.44 -38.12 -33.34
CA ARG A 71 -11.91 -36.74 -33.25
C ARG A 71 -12.79 -35.85 -32.38
N LYS A 72 -14.12 -35.94 -32.53
CA LYS A 72 -15.07 -35.22 -31.67
C LYS A 72 -14.97 -35.69 -30.22
N ALA A 73 -14.77 -36.98 -29.97
CA ALA A 73 -14.59 -37.54 -28.63
C ALA A 73 -13.33 -37.00 -27.94
N LEU A 74 -12.19 -36.97 -28.64
CA LEU A 74 -10.94 -36.38 -28.12
C LEU A 74 -11.15 -34.93 -27.68
N PHE A 75 -11.79 -34.13 -28.53
CA PHE A 75 -12.03 -32.73 -28.23
C PHE A 75 -13.02 -32.54 -27.06
N MET A 76 -14.07 -33.36 -27.00
CA MET A 76 -15.01 -33.33 -25.88
C MET A 76 -14.37 -33.81 -24.57
N LEU A 77 -13.45 -34.78 -24.61
CA LEU A 77 -12.66 -35.18 -23.45
C LEU A 77 -11.81 -34.02 -22.93
N ALA A 78 -11.10 -33.32 -23.82
CA ALA A 78 -10.34 -32.13 -23.45
C ALA A 78 -11.23 -31.10 -22.73
N LYS A 79 -12.41 -30.79 -23.28
CA LYS A 79 -13.38 -29.89 -22.64
C LYS A 79 -13.90 -30.40 -21.29
N THR A 80 -14.13 -31.70 -21.18
CA THR A 80 -14.67 -32.33 -19.96
C THR A 80 -13.63 -32.31 -18.85
N TYR A 81 -12.40 -32.72 -19.15
CA TYR A 81 -11.27 -32.65 -18.23
C TYR A 81 -10.97 -31.21 -17.80
N MET A 82 -11.02 -30.25 -18.73
CA MET A 82 -10.89 -28.82 -18.41
C MET A 82 -11.94 -28.40 -17.38
N LYS A 83 -13.23 -28.74 -17.60
CA LYS A 83 -14.31 -28.38 -16.68
C LYS A 83 -14.18 -29.02 -15.31
N ILE A 84 -13.76 -30.28 -15.22
CA ILE A 84 -13.44 -30.94 -13.95
C ILE A 84 -12.29 -30.21 -13.26
N GLY A 85 -11.21 -29.91 -14.00
CA GLY A 85 -10.06 -29.19 -13.50
C GLY A 85 -10.41 -27.82 -12.91
N ILE A 86 -11.22 -27.03 -13.60
CA ILE A 86 -11.71 -25.72 -13.13
C ILE A 86 -12.54 -25.88 -11.85
N LYS A 87 -13.49 -26.81 -11.82
CA LYS A 87 -14.40 -26.99 -10.68
C LYS A 87 -13.71 -27.54 -9.43
N THR A 88 -12.67 -28.34 -9.61
CA THR A 88 -11.95 -29.03 -8.53
C THR A 88 -10.62 -28.39 -8.16
N GLY A 89 -10.13 -27.42 -8.94
CA GLY A 89 -8.80 -26.84 -8.80
C GLY A 89 -7.64 -27.79 -9.11
N ASN A 90 -7.92 -29.05 -9.49
CA ASN A 90 -6.86 -30.02 -9.73
C ASN A 90 -6.23 -29.81 -11.11
N LYS A 91 -5.01 -29.23 -11.10
CA LYS A 91 -4.23 -28.93 -12.30
C LYS A 91 -3.91 -30.17 -13.14
N GLN A 92 -3.89 -31.38 -12.58
CA GLN A 92 -3.66 -32.60 -13.34
C GLN A 92 -4.74 -32.81 -14.42
N TYR A 93 -6.00 -32.49 -14.12
CA TYR A 93 -7.07 -32.56 -15.12
C TYR A 93 -6.92 -31.51 -16.21
N LEU A 94 -6.35 -30.33 -15.89
CA LEU A 94 -6.04 -29.31 -16.89
C LEU A 94 -4.90 -29.76 -17.82
N TRP A 95 -3.87 -30.42 -17.28
CA TRP A 95 -2.81 -31.02 -18.09
C TRP A 95 -3.34 -32.15 -18.98
N GLN A 96 -4.16 -33.05 -18.44
CA GLN A 96 -4.82 -34.09 -19.24
C GLN A 96 -5.70 -33.47 -20.34
N ALA A 97 -6.38 -32.36 -20.06
CA ALA A 97 -7.14 -31.64 -21.08
C ALA A 97 -6.24 -31.16 -22.23
N LEU A 98 -5.03 -30.65 -21.95
CA LEU A 98 -4.05 -30.29 -22.97
C LEU A 98 -3.57 -31.51 -23.76
N ASP A 99 -3.33 -32.65 -23.11
CA ASP A 99 -2.90 -33.89 -23.77
C ASP A 99 -3.95 -34.36 -24.80
N PHE A 100 -5.22 -34.43 -24.40
CA PHE A 100 -6.32 -34.77 -25.31
C PHE A 100 -6.49 -33.74 -26.42
N LEU A 101 -6.28 -32.45 -26.12
CA LEU A 101 -6.35 -31.38 -27.11
C LEU A 101 -5.21 -31.48 -28.12
N GLN A 102 -4.02 -31.92 -27.71
CA GLN A 102 -2.88 -32.19 -28.60
C GLN A 102 -3.11 -33.41 -29.49
N LEU A 103 -3.69 -34.48 -28.95
CA LEU A 103 -4.11 -35.64 -29.75
C LEU A 103 -5.15 -35.24 -30.80
N TYR A 104 -6.12 -34.40 -30.41
CA TYR A 104 -7.08 -33.83 -31.34
C TYR A 104 -6.40 -32.99 -32.43
N PHE A 105 -5.46 -32.11 -32.06
CA PHE A 105 -4.69 -31.30 -33.01
C PHE A 105 -3.99 -32.17 -34.07
N ASN A 106 -3.32 -33.25 -33.65
CA ASN A 106 -2.64 -34.18 -34.56
C ASN A 106 -3.60 -34.90 -35.52
N SER A 107 -4.91 -34.94 -35.21
CA SER A 107 -5.95 -35.60 -36.02
C SER A 107 -6.67 -34.68 -37.01
N VAL A 108 -6.37 -33.37 -36.99
CA VAL A 108 -7.03 -32.36 -37.83
C VAL A 108 -6.00 -31.55 -38.62
N LYS A 109 -6.30 -31.26 -39.90
CA LYS A 109 -5.40 -30.44 -40.75
C LYS A 109 -5.38 -28.97 -40.35
N GLN A 110 -6.53 -28.41 -40.00
CA GLN A 110 -6.68 -27.01 -39.62
C GLN A 110 -7.59 -26.88 -38.38
N PRO A 111 -7.04 -26.51 -37.22
CA PRO A 111 -7.84 -26.31 -36.02
C PRO A 111 -8.78 -25.11 -36.14
N SER A 112 -9.98 -25.24 -35.58
CA SER A 112 -11.01 -24.19 -35.58
C SER A 112 -10.80 -23.18 -34.44
N TRP A 113 -11.62 -22.12 -34.42
CA TRP A 113 -11.74 -21.20 -33.29
C TRP A 113 -11.84 -21.91 -31.93
N ASP A 114 -12.70 -22.93 -31.83
CA ASP A 114 -13.02 -23.61 -30.57
C ASP A 114 -11.80 -24.35 -30.00
N TYR A 115 -10.89 -24.81 -30.87
CA TYR A 115 -9.59 -25.36 -30.45
C TYR A 115 -8.75 -24.31 -29.73
N TYR A 116 -8.49 -23.18 -30.38
CA TYR A 116 -7.65 -22.11 -29.82
C TYR A 116 -8.28 -21.51 -28.57
N TYR A 117 -9.59 -21.27 -28.58
CA TYR A 117 -10.33 -20.77 -27.42
C TYR A 117 -10.22 -21.74 -26.23
N THR A 118 -10.42 -23.05 -26.46
CA THR A 118 -10.31 -24.07 -25.40
C THR A 118 -8.88 -24.15 -24.89
N LYS A 119 -7.87 -24.13 -25.78
CA LYS A 119 -6.45 -24.15 -25.41
C LYS A 119 -6.09 -22.95 -24.53
N ALA A 120 -6.48 -21.74 -24.95
CA ALA A 120 -6.25 -20.52 -24.21
C ALA A 120 -6.90 -20.57 -22.82
N HIS A 121 -8.14 -21.06 -22.74
CA HIS A 121 -8.86 -21.19 -21.47
C HIS A 121 -8.19 -22.18 -20.52
N ILE A 122 -7.58 -23.26 -21.02
CA ILE A 122 -6.80 -24.17 -20.17
C ILE A 122 -5.54 -23.48 -19.65
N TYR A 123 -4.80 -22.75 -20.51
CA TYR A 123 -3.63 -21.99 -20.09
C TYR A 123 -3.96 -20.91 -19.05
N GLU A 124 -5.08 -20.19 -19.23
CA GLU A 124 -5.61 -19.24 -18.25
C GLU A 124 -5.80 -19.90 -16.88
N ASN A 125 -6.48 -21.05 -16.82
CA ASN A 125 -6.77 -21.76 -15.57
C ASN A 125 -5.54 -22.46 -14.96
N LEU A 126 -4.48 -22.70 -15.74
CA LEU A 126 -3.19 -23.14 -15.21
C LEU A 126 -2.40 -21.98 -14.54
N GLY A 127 -2.77 -20.73 -14.85
CA GLY A 127 -2.10 -19.50 -14.42
C GLY A 127 -1.10 -18.94 -15.43
N PHE A 128 -1.07 -19.47 -16.66
CA PHE A 128 -0.19 -19.01 -17.75
C PHE A 128 -0.90 -17.94 -18.57
N TYR A 129 -1.17 -16.79 -17.96
CA TYR A 129 -1.99 -15.73 -18.55
C TYR A 129 -1.37 -15.09 -19.80
N ASP A 130 -0.05 -15.04 -19.89
CA ASP A 130 0.72 -14.60 -21.06
C ASP A 130 0.43 -15.51 -22.27
N LYS A 131 0.64 -16.81 -22.11
CA LYS A 131 0.35 -17.80 -23.15
C LYS A 131 -1.14 -17.87 -23.48
N GLY A 132 -1.99 -17.77 -22.46
CA GLY A 132 -3.44 -17.70 -22.62
C GLY A 132 -3.86 -16.52 -23.50
N LEU A 133 -3.32 -15.34 -23.22
CA LEU A 133 -3.57 -14.11 -23.98
C LEU A 133 -3.15 -14.24 -25.45
N ASP A 134 -1.95 -14.75 -25.72
CA ASP A 134 -1.46 -14.93 -27.09
C ASP A 134 -2.34 -15.90 -27.88
N ILE A 135 -2.74 -17.01 -27.26
CA ILE A 135 -3.61 -18.00 -27.91
C ILE A 135 -5.04 -17.44 -28.07
N TYR A 136 -5.54 -16.64 -27.13
CA TYR A 136 -6.81 -15.95 -27.30
C TYR A 136 -6.80 -14.97 -28.47
N ARG A 137 -5.70 -14.25 -28.73
CA ARG A 137 -5.56 -13.41 -29.93
C ARG A 137 -5.64 -14.24 -31.21
N VAL A 138 -5.01 -15.41 -31.24
CA VAL A 138 -5.15 -16.35 -32.37
C VAL A 138 -6.60 -16.81 -32.50
N ALA A 139 -7.27 -17.13 -31.40
CA ALA A 139 -8.69 -17.47 -31.41
C ALA A 139 -9.51 -16.29 -31.97
N PHE A 140 -9.21 -15.04 -31.61
CA PHE A 140 -9.95 -13.87 -32.06
C PHE A 140 -9.90 -13.74 -33.59
N LEU A 141 -8.71 -13.93 -34.19
CA LEU A 141 -8.52 -13.94 -35.64
C LEU A 141 -9.23 -15.10 -36.35
N LYS A 142 -9.53 -16.20 -35.64
CA LYS A 142 -10.25 -17.37 -36.16
C LYS A 142 -11.76 -17.30 -35.94
N ALA A 143 -12.26 -16.30 -35.21
CA ALA A 143 -13.67 -16.16 -34.91
C ALA A 143 -14.47 -15.84 -36.19
N LYS A 144 -15.58 -16.57 -36.40
CA LYS A 144 -16.43 -16.45 -37.60
C LYS A 144 -17.72 -15.67 -37.37
N ASN A 145 -18.03 -15.32 -36.12
CA ASN A 145 -19.24 -14.60 -35.74
C ASN A 145 -19.02 -13.82 -34.45
N ASP A 146 -19.90 -12.86 -34.19
CA ASP A 146 -19.86 -11.96 -33.04
C ASP A 146 -19.81 -12.71 -31.72
N ARG A 147 -20.55 -13.81 -31.60
CA ARG A 147 -20.55 -14.63 -30.37
C ARG A 147 -19.18 -15.23 -30.06
N GLN A 148 -18.46 -15.69 -31.08
CA GLN A 148 -17.09 -16.19 -30.92
C GLN A 148 -16.12 -15.05 -30.58
N GLN A 149 -16.29 -13.89 -31.21
CA GLN A 149 -15.50 -12.70 -30.90
C GLN A 149 -15.71 -12.27 -29.44
N VAL A 150 -16.96 -12.03 -29.02
CA VAL A 150 -17.34 -11.64 -27.66
C VAL A 150 -16.71 -12.55 -26.60
N ARG A 151 -16.86 -13.88 -26.75
CA ARG A 151 -16.28 -14.85 -25.81
C ARG A 151 -14.76 -14.76 -25.75
N THR A 152 -14.13 -14.58 -26.91
CA THR A 152 -12.68 -14.48 -27.00
C THR A 152 -12.19 -13.20 -26.34
N VAL A 153 -12.85 -12.08 -26.61
CA VAL A 153 -12.57 -10.78 -26.00
C VAL A 153 -12.68 -10.86 -24.47
N MET A 154 -13.71 -11.53 -23.93
CA MET A 154 -13.81 -11.76 -22.48
C MET A 154 -12.60 -12.53 -21.91
N GLY A 155 -12.11 -13.55 -22.63
CA GLY A 155 -10.89 -14.28 -22.26
C GLY A 155 -9.63 -13.42 -22.30
N ILE A 156 -9.48 -12.59 -23.34
CA ILE A 156 -8.39 -11.61 -23.48
C ILE A 156 -8.39 -10.66 -22.28
N LEU A 157 -9.55 -10.09 -21.95
CA LEU A 157 -9.69 -9.13 -20.86
C LEU A 157 -9.37 -9.76 -19.49
N ARG A 158 -9.80 -11.00 -19.22
CA ARG A 158 -9.41 -11.69 -17.98
C ARG A 158 -7.90 -11.86 -17.87
N CYS A 159 -7.25 -12.35 -18.93
CA CYS A 159 -5.79 -12.50 -18.95
C CYS A 159 -5.08 -11.15 -18.77
N ALA A 160 -5.56 -10.10 -19.46
CA ALA A 160 -5.01 -8.75 -19.36
C ALA A 160 -5.09 -8.17 -17.94
N VAL A 161 -6.19 -8.42 -17.22
CA VAL A 161 -6.32 -8.02 -15.81
C VAL A 161 -5.29 -8.71 -14.93
N PHE A 162 -5.10 -10.03 -15.06
CA PHE A 162 -4.10 -10.76 -14.26
C PHE A 162 -2.66 -10.37 -14.61
N LEU A 163 -2.41 -9.99 -15.87
CA LEU A 163 -1.12 -9.46 -16.33
C LEU A 163 -0.90 -7.97 -16.00
N LYS A 164 -1.91 -7.27 -15.45
CA LYS A 164 -1.89 -5.83 -15.19
C LYS A 164 -1.58 -5.00 -16.45
N ARG A 165 -2.22 -5.33 -17.57
CA ARG A 165 -2.05 -4.66 -18.88
C ARG A 165 -3.27 -3.77 -19.21
N PRO A 166 -3.32 -2.53 -18.69
CA PRO A 166 -4.47 -1.64 -18.88
C PRO A 166 -4.66 -1.25 -20.36
N ASP A 167 -3.57 -1.16 -21.12
CA ASP A 167 -3.57 -0.89 -22.56
C ASP A 167 -4.45 -1.89 -23.34
N ILE A 168 -4.30 -3.19 -23.04
CA ILE A 168 -5.09 -4.25 -23.66
C ILE A 168 -6.53 -4.23 -23.16
N ILE A 169 -6.74 -3.88 -21.89
CA ILE A 169 -8.09 -3.76 -21.33
C ILE A 169 -8.87 -2.69 -22.10
N ASP A 170 -8.28 -1.50 -22.28
CA ASP A 170 -8.95 -0.38 -22.92
C ASP A 170 -9.22 -0.66 -24.42
N GLU A 171 -8.25 -1.25 -25.12
CA GLU A 171 -8.37 -1.65 -26.53
C GLU A 171 -9.55 -2.61 -26.77
N TYR A 172 -9.62 -3.69 -26.00
CA TYR A 172 -10.58 -4.78 -26.24
C TYR A 172 -11.94 -4.55 -25.59
N TYR A 173 -12.02 -3.74 -24.54
CA TYR A 173 -13.28 -3.48 -23.85
C TYR A 173 -14.28 -2.70 -24.72
N ILE A 174 -13.80 -1.81 -25.59
CA ILE A 174 -14.64 -1.06 -26.55
C ILE A 174 -15.43 -2.02 -27.44
N LEU A 175 -14.82 -3.12 -27.88
CA LEU A 175 -15.48 -4.13 -28.75
C LEU A 175 -16.68 -4.80 -28.07
N LEU A 176 -16.67 -4.93 -26.74
CA LEU A 176 -17.81 -5.48 -25.99
C LEU A 176 -18.97 -4.49 -25.85
N SER A 177 -18.70 -3.18 -25.95
CA SER A 177 -19.72 -2.15 -25.79
C SER A 177 -20.66 -2.03 -27.01
N THR A 178 -20.19 -2.45 -28.19
CA THR A 178 -20.93 -2.38 -29.46
C THR A 178 -21.47 -3.73 -29.92
N SER A 179 -21.10 -4.83 -29.25
CA SER A 179 -21.47 -6.19 -29.64
C SER A 179 -22.85 -6.62 -29.09
N PRO A 180 -23.62 -7.45 -29.81
CA PRO A 180 -24.85 -8.05 -29.27
C PRO A 180 -24.53 -9.11 -28.20
N LEU A 181 -24.93 -8.87 -26.95
CA LEU A 181 -24.64 -9.74 -25.80
C LEU A 181 -25.86 -10.57 -25.38
N THR A 182 -25.68 -11.87 -25.18
CA THR A 182 -26.69 -12.71 -24.52
C THR A 182 -26.75 -12.42 -23.01
N GLU A 183 -27.81 -12.83 -22.31
CA GLU A 183 -27.89 -12.64 -20.85
C GLU A 183 -26.71 -13.26 -20.10
N LYS A 184 -26.24 -14.44 -20.55
CA LYS A 184 -25.04 -15.06 -19.99
C LYS A 184 -23.77 -14.23 -20.23
N ASP A 185 -23.64 -13.63 -21.41
CA ASP A 185 -22.52 -12.75 -21.73
C ASP A 185 -22.59 -11.46 -20.90
N LYS A 186 -23.80 -10.93 -20.64
CA LYS A 186 -24.00 -9.77 -19.75
C LYS A 186 -23.58 -10.07 -18.31
N ASP A 187 -23.87 -11.27 -17.80
CA ASP A 187 -23.42 -11.69 -16.47
C ASP A 187 -21.89 -11.79 -16.37
N GLU A 188 -21.25 -12.40 -17.36
CA GLU A 188 -19.79 -12.51 -17.43
C GLU A 188 -19.12 -11.14 -17.58
N LEU A 189 -19.67 -10.25 -18.42
CA LEU A 189 -19.22 -8.87 -18.54
C LEU A 189 -19.36 -8.11 -17.22
N ARG A 190 -20.46 -8.31 -16.48
CA ARG A 190 -20.66 -7.69 -15.17
C ARG A 190 -19.57 -8.11 -14.20
N PHE A 191 -19.31 -9.41 -14.08
CA PHE A 191 -18.21 -9.92 -13.27
C PHE A 191 -16.86 -9.30 -13.69
N LEU A 192 -16.59 -9.25 -15.00
CA LEU A 192 -15.35 -8.71 -15.54
C LEU A 192 -15.16 -7.21 -15.25
N ARG A 193 -16.22 -6.41 -15.29
CA ARG A 193 -16.20 -5.01 -14.83
C ARG A 193 -15.77 -4.92 -13.37
N GLY A 194 -16.35 -5.75 -12.52
CA GLY A 194 -15.94 -5.89 -11.12
C GLY A 194 -14.47 -6.26 -10.98
N LEU A 195 -14.00 -7.23 -11.78
CA LEU A 195 -12.61 -7.71 -11.76
C LEU A 195 -11.61 -6.63 -12.19
N ILE A 196 -11.93 -5.85 -13.23
CA ILE A 196 -11.11 -4.70 -13.67
C ILE A 196 -11.02 -3.67 -12.55
N LEU A 197 -12.14 -3.29 -11.93
CA LEU A 197 -12.16 -2.32 -10.84
C LEU A 197 -11.42 -2.83 -9.59
N PHE A 198 -11.58 -4.11 -9.26
CA PHE A 198 -10.85 -4.78 -8.19
C PHE A 198 -9.34 -4.73 -8.41
N SER A 199 -8.88 -4.98 -9.64
CA SER A 199 -7.45 -4.90 -9.99
C SER A 199 -6.87 -3.49 -9.87
N LYS A 200 -7.72 -2.46 -10.07
CA LYS A 200 -7.39 -1.04 -9.88
C LYS A 200 -7.50 -0.60 -8.40
N GLY A 201 -7.83 -1.51 -7.47
CA GLY A 201 -8.01 -1.21 -6.05
C GLY A 201 -9.30 -0.44 -5.72
N LYS A 202 -10.22 -0.29 -6.68
CA LYS A 202 -11.49 0.43 -6.53
C LYS A 202 -12.56 -0.49 -5.95
N TYR A 203 -12.39 -0.90 -4.68
CA TYR A 203 -13.19 -1.96 -4.09
C TYR A 203 -14.68 -1.62 -3.95
N ASP A 204 -15.03 -0.38 -3.60
CA ASP A 204 -16.43 0.05 -3.49
C ASP A 204 -17.16 0.06 -4.84
N GLU A 205 -16.47 0.44 -5.91
CA GLU A 205 -17.04 0.40 -7.27
C GLU A 205 -17.17 -1.06 -7.76
N ALA A 206 -16.15 -1.89 -7.50
CA ALA A 206 -16.17 -3.31 -7.84
C ALA A 206 -17.30 -4.08 -7.12
N PHE A 207 -17.59 -3.72 -5.86
CA PHE A 207 -18.62 -4.34 -5.04
C PHE A 207 -19.99 -4.32 -5.73
N LYS A 208 -20.37 -3.21 -6.37
CA LYS A 208 -21.66 -3.10 -7.08
C LYS A 208 -21.83 -4.21 -8.11
N TYR A 209 -20.81 -4.42 -8.94
CA TYR A 209 -20.83 -5.43 -10.00
C TYR A 209 -20.74 -6.86 -9.45
N PHE A 210 -19.89 -7.09 -8.45
CA PHE A 210 -19.72 -8.40 -7.84
C PHE A 210 -20.95 -8.83 -7.05
N PHE A 211 -21.56 -7.92 -6.28
CA PHE A 211 -22.76 -8.21 -5.51
C PHE A 211 -23.95 -8.53 -6.41
N GLU A 212 -24.14 -7.80 -7.51
CA GLU A 212 -25.15 -8.15 -8.52
C GLU A 212 -24.89 -9.51 -9.15
N THR A 213 -23.62 -9.83 -9.48
CA THR A 213 -23.25 -11.13 -10.02
C THR A 213 -23.59 -12.26 -9.05
N TYR A 214 -23.23 -12.09 -7.76
CA TYR A 214 -23.57 -13.04 -6.71
C TYR A 214 -25.09 -13.22 -6.57
N ARG A 215 -25.88 -12.14 -6.53
CA ARG A 215 -27.33 -12.21 -6.36
C ARG A 215 -28.06 -12.83 -7.54
N ARG A 216 -27.60 -12.57 -8.78
CA ARG A 216 -28.29 -13.04 -10.00
C ARG A 216 -27.83 -14.43 -10.42
N ASN A 217 -26.57 -14.78 -10.19
CA ASN A 217 -25.96 -15.97 -10.76
C ASN A 217 -24.85 -16.54 -9.87
N GLU A 218 -25.21 -16.93 -8.64
CA GLU A 218 -24.27 -17.58 -7.72
C GLU A 218 -23.72 -18.91 -8.29
N ALA A 219 -24.54 -19.65 -9.05
CA ALA A 219 -24.12 -20.90 -9.68
C ALA A 219 -22.88 -20.70 -10.57
N TYR A 220 -22.79 -19.59 -11.31
CA TYR A 220 -21.60 -19.23 -12.07
C TYR A 220 -20.35 -19.09 -11.18
N LEU A 221 -20.47 -18.52 -9.98
CA LEU A 221 -19.35 -18.39 -9.04
C LEU A 221 -18.96 -19.76 -8.44
N ILE A 222 -19.95 -20.60 -8.10
CA ILE A 222 -19.70 -21.97 -7.61
C ILE A 222 -18.97 -22.82 -8.66
N GLU A 223 -19.30 -22.64 -9.94
CA GLU A 223 -18.61 -23.32 -11.05
C GLU A 223 -17.20 -22.77 -11.31
N ASN A 224 -16.88 -21.56 -10.82
CA ASN A 224 -15.57 -20.91 -10.96
C ASN A 224 -15.06 -20.45 -9.58
N PRO A 225 -14.58 -21.38 -8.73
CA PRO A 225 -14.31 -21.08 -7.30
C PRO A 225 -13.35 -19.91 -7.06
N GLU A 226 -12.33 -19.71 -7.90
CA GLU A 226 -11.43 -18.55 -7.77
C GLU A 226 -12.16 -17.21 -7.98
N TYR A 227 -13.18 -17.16 -8.85
CA TYR A 227 -14.01 -15.96 -9.01
C TYR A 227 -14.87 -15.72 -7.77
N TYR A 228 -15.41 -16.79 -7.18
CA TYR A 228 -16.18 -16.67 -5.96
C TYR A 228 -15.31 -16.13 -4.82
N TYR A 229 -14.07 -16.62 -4.70
CA TYR A 229 -13.10 -16.09 -3.76
C TYR A 229 -12.80 -14.60 -3.98
N ILE A 230 -12.60 -14.15 -5.23
CA ILE A 230 -12.37 -12.73 -5.54
C ILE A 230 -13.55 -11.86 -5.12
N VAL A 231 -14.80 -12.33 -5.31
CA VAL A 231 -16.00 -11.62 -4.84
C VAL A 231 -16.00 -11.47 -3.32
N ALA A 232 -15.73 -12.55 -2.59
CA ALA A 232 -15.67 -12.52 -1.12
C ALA A 232 -14.51 -11.64 -0.62
N GLU A 233 -13.36 -11.71 -1.28
CA GLU A 233 -12.17 -10.90 -1.00
C GLU A 233 -12.44 -9.41 -1.24
N ASN A 234 -13.17 -9.04 -2.29
CA ASN A 234 -13.57 -7.65 -2.50
C ASN A 234 -14.41 -7.11 -1.34
N ILE A 235 -15.38 -7.89 -0.87
CA ILE A 235 -16.25 -7.53 0.25
C ILE A 235 -15.44 -7.42 1.56
N TYR A 236 -14.47 -8.31 1.76
CA TYR A 236 -13.52 -8.21 2.87
C TYR A 236 -12.75 -6.89 2.83
N ARG A 237 -12.17 -6.53 1.67
CA ARG A 237 -11.37 -5.30 1.48
C ARG A 237 -12.19 -4.02 1.58
N GLN A 238 -13.49 -4.11 1.32
CA GLN A 238 -14.44 -3.03 1.57
C GLN A 238 -14.71 -2.79 3.07
N GLY A 239 -14.32 -3.74 3.93
CA GLY A 239 -14.55 -3.69 5.38
C GLY A 239 -15.89 -4.29 5.82
N ASN A 240 -16.68 -4.88 4.91
CA ASN A 240 -17.92 -5.57 5.26
C ASN A 240 -17.64 -7.01 5.71
N TYR A 241 -17.00 -7.14 6.88
CA TYR A 241 -16.51 -8.42 7.37
C TYR A 241 -17.62 -9.44 7.64
N LYS A 242 -18.84 -9.00 8.01
CA LYS A 242 -19.98 -9.89 8.25
C LYS A 242 -20.43 -10.59 6.96
N LEU A 243 -20.56 -9.84 5.85
CA LEU A 243 -20.92 -10.45 4.57
C LEU A 243 -19.75 -11.28 4.00
N ALA A 244 -18.51 -10.82 4.17
CA ALA A 244 -17.33 -11.58 3.74
C ALA A 244 -17.27 -12.95 4.44
N GLU A 245 -17.48 -12.99 5.76
CA GLU A 245 -17.54 -14.22 6.55
C GLU A 245 -18.60 -15.20 6.00
N GLN A 246 -19.80 -14.70 5.70
CA GLN A 246 -20.87 -15.52 5.12
C GLN A 246 -20.45 -16.12 3.78
N LEU A 247 -19.83 -15.33 2.90
CA LEU A 247 -19.39 -15.84 1.59
C LEU A 247 -18.22 -16.81 1.70
N PHE A 248 -17.25 -16.58 2.60
CA PHE A 248 -16.18 -17.55 2.83
C PHE A 248 -16.73 -18.88 3.34
N LYS A 249 -17.69 -18.87 4.27
CA LYS A 249 -18.40 -20.09 4.71
C LYS A 249 -19.10 -20.79 3.54
N ARG A 250 -19.80 -20.05 2.68
CA ARG A 250 -20.43 -20.62 1.47
C ARG A 250 -19.41 -21.23 0.51
N ILE A 251 -18.27 -20.59 0.28
CA ILE A 251 -17.19 -21.13 -0.55
C ILE A 251 -16.71 -22.47 0.02
N ILE A 252 -16.49 -22.54 1.34
CA ILE A 252 -16.07 -23.76 2.04
C ILE A 252 -17.10 -24.88 1.86
N SER A 253 -18.41 -24.56 1.93
CA SER A 253 -19.49 -25.56 1.83
C SER A 253 -19.82 -26.02 0.41
N PHE A 254 -19.76 -25.12 -0.59
CA PHE A 254 -20.33 -25.39 -1.92
C PHE A 254 -19.30 -25.63 -3.02
N THR A 255 -18.04 -25.25 -2.82
CA THR A 255 -16.99 -25.47 -3.82
C THR A 255 -16.24 -26.79 -3.58
N ARG A 256 -15.49 -27.25 -4.58
CA ARG A 256 -14.66 -28.47 -4.49
C ARG A 256 -13.17 -28.21 -4.69
N ASP A 257 -12.81 -26.96 -4.95
CA ASP A 257 -11.43 -26.55 -5.11
C ASP A 257 -10.75 -26.45 -3.75
N LYS A 258 -9.90 -27.44 -3.43
CA LYS A 258 -9.21 -27.50 -2.14
C LYS A 258 -8.32 -26.28 -1.91
N ALA A 259 -7.72 -25.68 -2.95
CA ALA A 259 -6.88 -24.50 -2.79
C ALA A 259 -7.74 -23.28 -2.42
N VAL A 260 -8.85 -23.08 -3.11
CA VAL A 260 -9.81 -22.01 -2.80
C VAL A 260 -10.43 -22.19 -1.42
N ILE A 261 -10.80 -23.42 -1.03
CA ILE A 261 -11.32 -23.72 0.31
C ILE A 261 -10.31 -23.30 1.38
N ARG A 262 -9.03 -23.69 1.25
CA ARG A 262 -8.00 -23.28 2.22
C ARG A 262 -7.80 -21.77 2.28
N LYS A 263 -7.78 -21.08 1.13
CA LYS A 263 -7.74 -19.60 1.09
C LYS A 263 -8.95 -18.99 1.80
N ALA A 264 -10.14 -19.55 1.59
CA ALA A 264 -11.37 -19.10 2.21
C ALA A 264 -11.37 -19.32 3.74
N ILE A 265 -10.87 -20.46 4.23
CA ILE A 265 -10.70 -20.70 5.68
C ILE A 265 -9.71 -19.69 6.28
N LEU A 266 -8.58 -19.45 5.60
CA LEU A 266 -7.60 -18.46 6.04
C LEU A 266 -8.22 -17.05 6.11
N ARG A 267 -9.00 -16.65 5.10
CA ARG A 267 -9.68 -15.35 5.09
C ARG A 267 -10.88 -15.27 6.02
N LEU A 268 -11.52 -16.39 6.34
CA LEU A 268 -12.56 -16.47 7.36
C LEU A 268 -11.98 -16.11 8.73
N GLY A 269 -10.83 -16.69 9.10
CA GLY A 269 -10.12 -16.32 10.32
C GLY A 269 -9.71 -14.84 10.34
N ASP A 270 -9.34 -14.27 9.19
CA ASP A 270 -9.05 -12.83 9.07
C ASP A 270 -10.30 -11.98 9.33
N ALA A 271 -11.46 -12.37 8.80
CA ALA A 271 -12.71 -11.65 8.98
C ALA A 271 -13.18 -11.69 10.45
N GLU A 272 -13.09 -12.86 11.08
CA GLU A 272 -13.39 -13.05 12.51
C GLU A 272 -12.47 -12.18 13.38
N LEU A 273 -11.17 -12.13 13.06
CA LEU A 273 -10.22 -11.28 13.79
C LEU A 273 -10.55 -9.80 13.64
N ARG A 274 -10.93 -9.34 12.44
CA ARG A 274 -11.34 -7.96 12.17
C ARG A 274 -12.64 -7.58 12.88
N LYS A 275 -13.54 -8.53 13.10
CA LYS A 275 -14.76 -8.37 13.92
C LYS A 275 -14.47 -8.36 15.43
N GLY A 276 -13.24 -8.66 15.85
CA GLY A 276 -12.87 -8.76 17.26
C GLY A 276 -13.09 -10.15 17.89
N GLU A 277 -13.52 -11.14 17.09
CA GLU A 277 -13.84 -12.50 17.53
C GLU A 277 -12.57 -13.37 17.61
N ARG A 278 -11.62 -12.96 18.45
CA ARG A 278 -10.27 -13.56 18.51
C ARG A 278 -10.25 -15.07 18.76
N LYS A 279 -11.12 -15.56 19.66
CA LYS A 279 -11.22 -17.00 19.98
C LYS A 279 -11.63 -17.81 18.75
N LEU A 280 -12.65 -17.33 18.04
CA LEU A 280 -13.14 -17.97 16.82
C LEU A 280 -12.06 -17.95 15.73
N ALA A 281 -11.43 -16.79 15.50
CA ALA A 281 -10.32 -16.67 14.56
C ALA A 281 -9.17 -17.66 14.85
N SER A 282 -8.78 -17.79 16.13
CA SER A 282 -7.73 -18.75 16.51
C SER A 282 -8.13 -20.20 16.27
N ALA A 283 -9.40 -20.56 16.50
CA ALA A 283 -9.91 -21.89 16.22
C ALA A 283 -9.93 -22.17 14.71
N THR A 284 -10.40 -21.22 13.90
CA THR A 284 -10.43 -21.31 12.43
C THR A 284 -9.02 -21.49 11.85
N TYR A 285 -8.04 -20.72 12.33
CA TYR A 285 -6.65 -20.90 11.90
C TYR A 285 -6.07 -22.24 12.35
N TYR A 286 -6.36 -22.67 13.58
CA TYR A 286 -5.87 -23.96 14.08
C TYR A 286 -6.44 -25.13 13.27
N ASP A 287 -7.74 -25.10 12.95
CA ASP A 287 -8.37 -26.09 12.08
C ASP A 287 -7.69 -26.16 10.70
N LEU A 288 -7.38 -25.01 10.09
CA LEU A 288 -6.62 -24.99 8.83
C LEU A 288 -5.24 -25.64 8.97
N VAL A 289 -4.56 -25.41 10.09
CA VAL A 289 -3.24 -26.01 10.38
C VAL A 289 -3.31 -27.51 10.56
N THR A 290 -4.34 -28.03 11.24
CA THR A 290 -4.48 -29.48 11.48
C THR A 290 -5.07 -30.22 10.29
N SER A 291 -6.00 -29.61 9.57
CA SER A 291 -6.68 -30.22 8.43
C SER A 291 -5.85 -30.18 7.15
N TYR A 292 -4.91 -29.23 7.02
CA TYR A 292 -4.07 -29.04 5.82
C TYR A 292 -2.61 -28.69 6.15
N PRO A 293 -1.88 -29.50 6.93
CA PRO A 293 -0.59 -29.14 7.54
C PRO A 293 0.49 -28.74 6.55
N ASP A 294 0.51 -29.35 5.36
CA ASP A 294 1.54 -29.12 4.33
C ASP A 294 1.22 -27.96 3.37
N SER A 295 0.07 -27.29 3.58
CA SER A 295 -0.35 -26.20 2.71
C SER A 295 0.35 -24.89 3.02
N LYS A 296 0.51 -24.05 1.99
CA LYS A 296 1.02 -22.67 2.16
C LYS A 296 0.10 -21.85 3.06
N GLU A 297 -1.21 -22.07 2.96
CA GLU A 297 -2.21 -21.40 3.80
C GLU A 297 -2.06 -21.79 5.28
N ALA A 298 -1.74 -23.05 5.59
CA ALA A 298 -1.45 -23.48 6.96
C ALA A 298 -0.18 -22.84 7.52
N VAL A 299 0.89 -22.69 6.72
CA VAL A 299 2.08 -21.94 7.15
C VAL A 299 1.74 -20.50 7.52
N ILE A 300 0.89 -19.83 6.72
CA ILE A 300 0.43 -18.46 7.01
C ILE A 300 -0.43 -18.45 8.28
N ALA A 301 -1.33 -19.43 8.45
CA ALA A 301 -2.14 -19.55 9.66
C ALA A 301 -1.27 -19.73 10.91
N LYS A 302 -0.20 -20.53 10.85
CA LYS A 302 0.80 -20.65 11.94
C LYS A 302 1.44 -19.31 12.28
N LEU A 303 1.88 -18.54 11.28
CA LEU A 303 2.46 -17.20 11.47
C LEU A 303 1.45 -16.25 12.14
N LYS A 304 0.20 -16.23 11.67
CA LYS A 304 -0.88 -15.44 12.28
C LYS A 304 -1.18 -15.85 13.72
N LEU A 305 -1.21 -17.15 14.02
CA LEU A 305 -1.38 -17.67 15.38
C LEU A 305 -0.21 -17.24 16.27
N ILE A 306 1.04 -17.31 15.80
CA ILE A 306 2.22 -16.82 16.52
C ILE A 306 2.10 -15.33 16.85
N ALA A 307 1.65 -14.51 15.91
CA ALA A 307 1.40 -13.09 16.15
C ALA A 307 0.30 -12.84 17.20
N MET A 308 -0.70 -13.73 17.28
CA MET A 308 -1.75 -13.68 18.30
C MET A 308 -1.26 -14.15 19.67
N MET A 309 -0.41 -15.18 19.75
CA MET A 309 0.20 -15.68 21.00
C MET A 309 0.93 -14.58 21.78
N ASP A 310 1.57 -13.66 21.07
CA ASP A 310 2.29 -12.55 21.71
C ASP A 310 1.36 -11.57 22.45
N LYS A 311 0.09 -11.50 22.03
CA LYS A 311 -0.93 -10.61 22.60
C LYS A 311 -1.85 -11.32 23.60
N ASP A 312 -1.88 -12.65 23.60
CA ASP A 312 -2.78 -13.48 24.39
C ASP A 312 -2.01 -14.64 25.06
N LYS A 313 -1.78 -14.51 26.37
CA LYS A 313 -1.05 -15.50 27.17
C LYS A 313 -1.77 -16.85 27.26
N VAL A 314 -3.11 -16.85 27.26
CA VAL A 314 -3.91 -18.07 27.37
C VAL A 314 -3.80 -18.84 26.06
N LEU A 315 -3.98 -18.16 24.93
CA LEU A 315 -3.75 -18.75 23.61
C LEU A 315 -2.33 -19.29 23.46
N LYS A 316 -1.32 -18.53 23.93
CA LYS A 316 0.07 -18.96 23.93
C LYS A 316 0.28 -20.28 24.66
N TYR A 317 -0.23 -20.40 25.89
CA TYR A 317 -0.14 -21.64 26.66
C TYR A 317 -0.80 -22.82 25.94
N HIS A 318 -2.02 -22.62 25.43
CA HIS A 318 -2.74 -23.66 24.70
C HIS A 318 -1.98 -24.12 23.46
N LEU A 319 -1.52 -23.20 22.60
CA LEU A 319 -0.81 -23.56 21.37
C LEU A 319 0.53 -24.25 21.65
N GLN A 320 1.25 -23.84 22.70
CA GLN A 320 2.51 -24.49 23.12
C GLN A 320 2.29 -25.91 23.67
N SER A 321 1.10 -26.21 24.19
CA SER A 321 0.73 -27.56 24.66
C SER A 321 0.31 -28.52 23.54
N THR A 322 0.14 -28.03 22.31
CA THR A 322 -0.26 -28.87 21.17
C THR A 322 0.91 -29.70 20.63
N GLN A 323 0.60 -30.67 19.76
CA GLN A 323 1.61 -31.47 19.07
C GLN A 323 2.34 -30.72 17.93
N VAL A 324 1.92 -29.49 17.60
CA VAL A 324 2.52 -28.71 16.51
C VAL A 324 3.83 -28.06 16.98
N GLU A 325 4.96 -28.64 16.57
CA GLU A 325 6.30 -28.24 17.03
C GLU A 325 6.63 -26.75 16.75
N ASP A 326 6.08 -26.18 15.68
CA ASP A 326 6.31 -24.79 15.29
C ASP A 326 5.87 -23.78 16.37
N PHE A 327 4.87 -24.12 17.20
CA PHE A 327 4.40 -23.26 18.29
C PHE A 327 5.28 -23.35 19.55
N LYS A 328 6.06 -24.43 19.72
CA LYS A 328 6.99 -24.56 20.84
C LYS A 328 8.19 -23.63 20.67
N ASN A 329 8.64 -23.42 19.43
CA ASN A 329 9.76 -22.54 19.10
C ASN A 329 9.39 -21.47 18.03
N PRO A 330 8.53 -20.48 18.34
CA PRO A 330 7.97 -19.56 17.34
C PRO A 330 9.02 -18.75 16.57
N LEU A 331 10.03 -18.21 17.26
CA LEU A 331 11.08 -17.41 16.62
C LEU A 331 11.91 -18.25 15.64
N LYS A 332 12.21 -19.51 16.00
CA LYS A 332 12.94 -20.44 15.12
C LYS A 332 12.14 -20.74 13.86
N PHE A 333 10.84 -20.99 14.01
CA PHE A 333 9.94 -21.21 12.87
C PHE A 333 9.84 -19.98 11.96
N VAL A 334 9.68 -18.79 12.53
CA VAL A 334 9.60 -17.53 11.78
C VAL A 334 10.89 -17.26 10.99
N ILE A 335 12.06 -17.39 11.64
CA ILE A 335 13.35 -17.19 10.96
C ILE A 335 13.56 -18.26 9.88
N LYS A 336 13.28 -19.53 10.17
CA LYS A 336 13.39 -20.61 9.19
C LYS A 336 12.52 -20.31 7.97
N THR A 337 11.26 -19.93 8.19
CA THR A 337 10.31 -19.61 7.12
C THR A 337 10.80 -18.41 6.31
N LEU A 338 11.25 -17.34 6.97
CA LEU A 338 11.78 -16.15 6.29
C LEU A 338 12.97 -16.51 5.38
N ILE A 339 13.96 -17.24 5.91
CA ILE A 339 15.18 -17.61 5.16
C ILE A 339 14.86 -18.48 3.94
N HIS A 340 13.97 -19.46 4.08
CA HIS A 340 13.63 -20.40 3.00
C HIS A 340 12.65 -19.80 1.97
N SER A 341 12.09 -18.62 2.22
CA SER A 341 10.97 -18.08 1.43
C SER A 341 11.07 -16.58 1.17
N ARG A 342 12.26 -15.98 1.24
CA ARG A 342 12.53 -14.52 1.23
C ARG A 342 11.81 -13.75 0.12
N ASP A 343 11.80 -14.29 -1.09
CA ASP A 343 11.24 -13.68 -2.31
C ASP A 343 9.84 -14.21 -2.66
N THR A 344 9.24 -15.01 -1.77
CA THR A 344 7.96 -15.67 -2.04
C THR A 344 6.81 -15.06 -1.26
N TYR A 345 5.60 -15.50 -1.59
CA TYR A 345 4.39 -15.12 -0.87
C TYR A 345 4.48 -15.37 0.66
N LEU A 346 5.18 -16.42 1.10
CA LEU A 346 5.30 -16.78 2.52
C LEU A 346 6.32 -15.90 3.26
N GLY A 347 7.40 -15.49 2.60
CA GLY A 347 8.46 -14.69 3.22
C GLY A 347 7.97 -13.38 3.79
N ALA A 348 7.04 -12.70 3.11
CA ALA A 348 6.51 -11.43 3.62
C ALA A 348 5.67 -11.59 4.91
N PHE A 349 4.95 -12.70 5.09
CA PHE A 349 4.27 -12.98 6.36
C PHE A 349 5.29 -13.26 7.46
N ALA A 350 6.32 -14.05 7.17
CA ALA A 350 7.39 -14.33 8.13
C ALA A 350 8.16 -13.06 8.50
N LEU A 351 8.39 -12.15 7.54
CA LEU A 351 8.97 -10.84 7.79
C LEU A 351 8.10 -10.00 8.73
N ALA A 352 6.78 -10.01 8.58
CA ALA A 352 5.88 -9.29 9.46
C ALA A 352 6.10 -9.70 10.92
N ASP A 353 6.14 -11.00 11.19
CA ASP A 353 6.40 -11.53 12.52
C ASP A 353 7.82 -11.26 12.99
N PHE A 354 8.82 -11.48 12.12
CA PHE A 354 10.22 -11.22 12.44
C PHE A 354 10.43 -9.76 12.83
N GLY A 355 9.89 -8.81 12.06
CA GLY A 355 9.93 -7.40 12.40
C GLY A 355 9.20 -7.09 13.69
N SER A 356 8.05 -7.71 13.96
CA SER A 356 7.35 -7.56 15.24
C SER A 356 8.21 -7.99 16.43
N PHE A 357 8.91 -9.13 16.34
CA PHE A 357 9.85 -9.60 17.35
C PHE A 357 11.05 -8.64 17.51
N VAL A 358 11.64 -8.20 16.40
CA VAL A 358 12.82 -7.33 16.40
C VAL A 358 12.50 -5.95 16.97
N LEU A 359 11.38 -5.35 16.58
CA LEU A 359 10.98 -4.01 17.01
C LEU A 359 10.63 -3.95 18.51
N LYS A 360 10.22 -5.07 19.11
CA LYS A 360 10.04 -5.20 20.57
C LYS A 360 11.35 -5.48 21.31
N SER A 361 12.36 -6.01 20.60
CA SER A 361 13.65 -6.38 21.17
C SER A 361 14.59 -5.19 21.29
N LYS A 362 15.52 -5.26 22.26
CA LYS A 362 16.66 -4.34 22.36
C LYS A 362 17.89 -4.82 21.57
N SER A 363 17.81 -5.94 20.86
CA SER A 363 18.94 -6.56 20.16
C SER A 363 19.36 -5.78 18.91
N ARG A 364 20.52 -5.11 18.98
CA ARG A 364 21.15 -4.41 17.84
C ARG A 364 21.43 -5.35 16.66
N LYS A 365 21.84 -6.59 16.92
CA LYS A 365 22.11 -7.61 15.88
C LYS A 365 20.84 -7.96 15.10
N LEU A 366 19.74 -8.21 15.81
CA LEU A 366 18.45 -8.52 15.16
C LEU A 366 17.90 -7.31 14.40
N PHE A 367 18.07 -6.09 14.92
CA PHE A 367 17.68 -4.87 14.22
C PHE A 367 18.48 -4.67 12.91
N LYS A 368 19.79 -4.92 12.93
CA LYS A 368 20.62 -4.90 11.71
C LYS A 368 20.15 -5.94 10.69
N GLN A 369 19.80 -7.14 11.15
CA GLN A 369 19.24 -8.19 10.28
C GLN A 369 17.90 -7.77 9.66
N LEU A 370 16.98 -7.19 10.45
CA LEU A 370 15.70 -6.71 9.93
C LEU A 370 15.88 -5.68 8.83
N LYS A 371 16.81 -4.73 9.01
CA LYS A 371 17.13 -3.75 7.95
C LYS A 371 17.61 -4.42 6.66
N TRP A 372 18.45 -5.44 6.77
CA TRP A 372 18.94 -6.19 5.61
C TRP A 372 17.80 -6.94 4.93
N GLU A 373 16.99 -7.71 5.66
CA GLU A 373 15.83 -8.42 5.08
C GLU A 373 14.84 -7.44 4.43
N LEU A 374 14.65 -6.25 5.03
CA LEU A 374 13.80 -5.19 4.50
C LEU A 374 14.32 -4.61 3.17
N SER A 375 15.65 -4.49 3.02
CA SER A 375 16.27 -3.99 1.79
C SER A 375 16.13 -4.92 0.58
N LEU A 376 15.83 -6.21 0.82
CA LEU A 376 15.64 -7.21 -0.24
C LEU A 376 14.22 -7.25 -0.80
N ILE A 377 13.29 -6.49 -0.23
CA ILE A 377 11.87 -6.57 -0.58
C ILE A 377 11.56 -5.61 -1.71
N PHE A 378 10.84 -6.12 -2.71
CA PHE A 378 10.22 -5.34 -3.78
C PHE A 378 8.77 -5.00 -3.42
N PRO A 379 8.46 -3.77 -2.96
CA PRO A 379 7.14 -3.45 -2.40
C PRO A 379 5.99 -3.59 -3.42
N GLY A 380 6.27 -3.37 -4.71
CA GLY A 380 5.29 -3.53 -5.79
C GLY A 380 4.84 -4.97 -6.04
N GLN A 381 5.58 -5.97 -5.54
CA GLN A 381 5.22 -7.38 -5.61
C GLN A 381 4.40 -7.86 -4.39
N LEU A 382 4.34 -7.06 -3.32
CA LEU A 382 3.56 -7.40 -2.13
C LEU A 382 2.06 -7.38 -2.47
N LYS A 383 1.40 -8.50 -2.20
CA LYS A 383 -0.05 -8.63 -2.25
C LYS A 383 -0.69 -7.92 -1.07
N TYR A 384 -1.97 -7.60 -1.22
CA TYR A 384 -2.74 -6.87 -0.22
C TYR A 384 -2.70 -7.56 1.16
N GLU A 385 -2.91 -8.87 1.20
CA GLU A 385 -2.90 -9.71 2.40
C GLU A 385 -1.60 -9.54 3.21
N GLN A 386 -0.46 -9.45 2.49
CA GLN A 386 0.86 -9.31 3.09
C GLN A 386 1.05 -7.89 3.64
N LYS A 387 0.71 -6.87 2.85
CA LYS A 387 0.75 -5.46 3.28
C LYS A 387 -0.12 -5.24 4.52
N GLU A 388 -1.34 -5.78 4.47
CA GLU A 388 -2.31 -5.76 5.58
C GLU A 388 -1.74 -6.39 6.85
N PHE A 389 -1.14 -7.58 6.74
CA PHE A 389 -0.58 -8.27 7.89
C PHE A 389 0.61 -7.53 8.47
N ILE A 390 1.58 -7.11 7.63
CA ILE A 390 2.73 -6.28 8.05
C ILE A 390 2.25 -5.01 8.77
N PHE A 391 1.34 -4.27 8.14
CA PHE A 391 0.76 -3.05 8.71
C PHE A 391 0.19 -3.30 10.10
N SER A 392 -0.60 -4.36 10.27
CA SER A 392 -1.23 -4.71 11.54
C SER A 392 -0.23 -5.05 12.65
N GLN A 393 0.91 -5.66 12.30
CA GLN A 393 1.94 -6.04 13.26
C GLN A 393 2.87 -4.87 13.59
N TRP A 394 3.21 -4.04 12.60
CA TRP A 394 4.27 -3.05 12.74
C TRP A 394 3.76 -1.66 13.12
N LYS A 395 2.58 -1.22 12.67
CA LYS A 395 2.04 0.13 12.98
C LYS A 395 2.13 0.49 14.47
N PRO A 396 1.61 -0.32 15.41
CA PRO A 396 1.67 0.05 16.84
C PRO A 396 3.09 0.12 17.41
N LEU A 397 4.05 -0.58 16.80
CA LEU A 397 5.45 -0.59 17.22
C LEU A 397 6.23 0.59 16.63
N ILE A 398 6.00 0.88 15.35
CA ILE A 398 6.59 2.02 14.64
C ILE A 398 6.22 3.34 15.31
N LEU A 399 4.95 3.52 15.68
CA LEU A 399 4.48 4.75 16.33
C LEU A 399 5.09 5.01 17.72
N ARG A 400 5.79 4.02 18.29
CA ARG A 400 6.48 4.10 19.59
C ARG A 400 8.00 3.93 19.45
N LEU A 401 8.49 3.76 18.23
CA LEU A 401 9.89 3.49 17.97
C LEU A 401 10.70 4.77 18.18
N ASP A 402 11.92 4.64 18.69
CA ASP A 402 12.82 5.78 18.82
C ASP A 402 13.18 6.38 17.45
N ASP A 403 13.34 7.70 17.40
CA ASP A 403 13.54 8.44 16.15
C ASP A 403 14.75 7.91 15.37
N GLU A 404 15.87 7.63 16.04
CA GLU A 404 17.09 7.09 15.41
C GLU A 404 16.86 5.75 14.72
N LYS A 405 16.23 4.78 15.40
CA LYS A 405 15.87 3.50 14.78
C LYS A 405 14.86 3.69 13.67
N MET A 406 13.86 4.56 13.82
CA MET A 406 12.87 4.79 12.78
C MET A 406 13.52 5.35 11.51
N CYS A 407 14.42 6.33 11.64
CA CYS A 407 15.20 6.86 10.52
C CYS A 407 16.05 5.77 9.87
N SER A 408 16.76 4.98 10.68
CA SER A 408 17.61 3.89 10.22
C SER A 408 16.83 2.78 9.49
N LEU A 409 15.60 2.50 9.93
CA LEU A 409 14.71 1.50 9.34
C LEU A 409 14.09 2.03 8.04
N TYR A 410 13.61 3.28 8.02
CA TYR A 410 13.05 3.91 6.81
C TYR A 410 14.08 3.96 5.68
N LYS A 411 15.33 4.34 5.98
CA LYS A 411 16.45 4.36 5.03
C LYS A 411 16.72 3.01 4.36
N ALA A 412 16.38 1.89 5.01
CA ALA A 412 16.63 0.58 4.43
C ALA A 412 15.72 0.29 3.22
N ASN A 413 14.49 0.82 3.21
CA ASN A 413 13.57 0.68 2.08
C ASN A 413 12.43 1.73 2.14
N PRO A 414 12.63 2.96 1.64
CA PRO A 414 11.61 4.01 1.67
C PRO A 414 10.30 3.63 0.96
N GLU A 415 10.39 2.95 -0.18
CA GLU A 415 9.23 2.54 -0.98
C GLU A 415 8.36 1.52 -0.25
N PHE A 416 8.97 0.62 0.55
CA PHE A 416 8.21 -0.30 1.40
C PHE A 416 7.27 0.45 2.33
N PHE A 417 7.75 1.50 2.99
CA PHE A 417 6.92 2.25 3.93
C PHE A 417 5.77 2.96 3.22
N LYS A 418 6.06 3.62 2.09
CA LYS A 418 5.07 4.32 1.26
C LYS A 418 3.95 3.40 0.78
N GLU A 419 4.30 2.16 0.42
CA GLU A 419 3.38 1.16 -0.12
C GLU A 419 2.57 0.40 0.92
N VAL A 420 3.08 0.27 2.16
CA VAL A 420 2.48 -0.56 3.22
C VAL A 420 1.69 0.27 4.23
N PHE A 421 2.16 1.48 4.57
CA PHE A 421 1.60 2.24 5.69
C PHE A 421 0.69 3.40 5.26
N ASP A 422 -0.20 3.75 6.17
CA ASP A 422 -1.17 4.82 6.02
C ASP A 422 -0.55 6.20 6.25
N LYS A 423 -1.30 7.24 5.88
CA LYS A 423 -0.89 8.64 6.00
C LYS A 423 -0.41 9.00 7.40
N GLU A 424 -1.13 8.59 8.44
CA GLU A 424 -0.79 8.86 9.84
C GLU A 424 0.60 8.34 10.19
N THR A 425 0.88 7.07 9.85
CA THR A 425 2.18 6.46 10.12
C THR A 425 3.29 7.13 9.31
N LEU A 426 3.03 7.49 8.04
CA LEU A 426 4.03 8.18 7.21
C LEU A 426 4.35 9.58 7.73
N ILE A 427 3.36 10.32 8.25
CA ILE A 427 3.60 11.61 8.90
C ILE A 427 4.46 11.45 10.15
N HIS A 428 4.19 10.42 10.97
CA HIS A 428 5.03 10.11 12.13
C HIS A 428 6.50 9.84 11.72
N ILE A 429 6.70 9.04 10.66
CA ILE A 429 8.03 8.79 10.10
C ILE A 429 8.69 10.09 9.60
N ALA A 430 7.93 10.98 8.94
CA ALA A 430 8.45 12.27 8.48
C ALA A 430 8.92 13.16 9.65
N TYR A 431 8.24 13.13 10.80
CA TYR A 431 8.70 13.81 12.01
C TYR A 431 9.99 13.23 12.56
N ALA A 432 10.12 11.90 12.62
CA ALA A 432 11.36 11.24 13.04
C ALA A 432 12.53 11.64 12.13
N LEU A 433 12.32 11.61 10.80
CA LEU A 433 13.33 12.04 9.82
C LEU A 433 13.79 13.49 10.04
N GLY A 434 12.86 14.40 10.37
CA GLY A 434 13.21 15.78 10.72
C GLY A 434 14.13 15.88 11.94
N ARG A 435 13.89 15.06 12.97
CA ARG A 435 14.72 15.02 14.19
C ARG A 435 16.10 14.39 13.96
N CYS A 436 16.20 13.48 13.00
CA CYS A 436 17.46 12.90 12.54
C CYS A 436 18.24 13.81 11.56
N ASN A 437 17.75 15.03 11.27
CA ASN A 437 18.31 15.93 10.27
C ASN A 437 18.35 15.34 8.83
N GLU A 438 17.43 14.44 8.51
CA GLU A 438 17.28 13.79 7.20
C GLU A 438 16.30 14.58 6.31
N ARG A 439 16.67 15.83 5.99
CA ARG A 439 15.77 16.79 5.33
C ARG A 439 15.28 16.31 3.96
N ASP A 440 16.17 15.77 3.14
CA ASP A 440 15.84 15.30 1.79
C ASP A 440 14.85 14.13 1.81
N LEU A 441 15.06 13.18 2.75
CA LEU A 441 14.16 12.04 2.92
C LEU A 441 12.80 12.48 3.48
N LYS A 442 12.79 13.42 4.43
CA LYS A 442 11.55 14.03 4.95
C LYS A 442 10.78 14.69 3.81
N LEU A 443 11.45 15.54 3.01
CA LEU A 443 10.83 16.24 1.88
C LEU A 443 10.30 15.27 0.83
N SER A 444 11.08 14.25 0.45
CA SER A 444 10.66 13.19 -0.48
C SER A 444 9.41 12.45 0.01
N LEU A 445 9.36 12.11 1.30
CA LEU A 445 8.21 11.44 1.90
C LEU A 445 6.97 12.35 1.93
N ILE A 446 7.12 13.62 2.30
CA ILE A 446 6.01 14.58 2.34
C ILE A 446 5.49 14.88 0.93
N ARG A 447 6.37 14.97 -0.08
CA ARG A 447 5.96 15.07 -1.50
C ARG A 447 5.09 13.88 -1.92
N TYR A 448 5.47 12.66 -1.51
CA TYR A 448 4.66 11.46 -1.74
C TYR A 448 3.28 11.56 -1.07
N ILE A 449 3.23 11.98 0.21
CA ILE A 449 1.97 12.16 0.95
C ILE A 449 1.07 13.18 0.24
N ALA A 450 1.59 14.36 -0.09
CA ALA A 450 0.83 15.41 -0.77
C ALA A 450 0.30 14.95 -2.13
N LYS A 451 1.11 14.23 -2.93
CA LYS A 451 0.71 13.69 -4.24
C LYS A 451 -0.40 12.64 -4.11
N LYS A 452 -0.33 11.78 -3.10
CA LYS A 452 -1.25 10.64 -2.92
C LYS A 452 -2.62 11.05 -2.38
N TRP A 453 -2.67 12.00 -1.43
CA TRP A 453 -3.93 12.37 -0.75
C TRP A 453 -4.49 13.75 -1.13
N GLN A 454 -3.67 14.66 -1.67
CA GLN A 454 -4.07 15.94 -2.29
C GLN A 454 -5.07 16.81 -1.50
N ASN A 455 -5.10 16.71 -0.17
CA ASN A 455 -5.90 17.63 0.66
C ASN A 455 -5.05 18.81 1.13
N ASP A 456 -5.73 19.90 1.51
CA ASP A 456 -5.09 21.15 1.91
C ASP A 456 -4.09 20.99 3.07
N LYS A 457 -4.37 20.09 4.02
CA LYS A 457 -3.44 19.81 5.13
C LYS A 457 -2.11 19.23 4.63
N ASP A 458 -2.15 18.35 3.63
CA ASP A 458 -0.94 17.74 3.06
C ASP A 458 -0.16 18.72 2.19
N LEU A 459 -0.86 19.59 1.46
CA LEU A 459 -0.23 20.68 0.71
C LEU A 459 0.47 21.68 1.65
N LEU A 460 -0.16 22.02 2.78
CA LEU A 460 0.45 22.86 3.81
C LEU A 460 1.68 22.21 4.44
N LEU A 461 1.63 20.90 4.71
CA LEU A 461 2.78 20.14 5.21
C LEU A 461 3.93 20.14 4.19
N LEU A 462 3.62 20.01 2.90
CA LEU A 462 4.63 20.10 1.83
C LEU A 462 5.23 21.50 1.72
N ALA A 463 4.41 22.54 1.75
CA ALA A 463 4.89 23.92 1.74
C ALA A 463 5.82 24.21 2.94
N GLU A 464 5.47 23.73 4.13
CA GLU A 464 6.33 23.84 5.31
C GLU A 464 7.68 23.13 5.11
N ALA A 465 7.67 21.89 4.61
CA ALA A 465 8.90 21.13 4.34
C ALA A 465 9.79 21.77 3.26
N LEU A 466 9.20 22.37 2.22
CA LEU A 466 9.91 23.12 1.18
C LEU A 466 10.56 24.39 1.77
N MET A 467 9.80 25.15 2.57
CA MET A 467 10.31 26.33 3.25
C MET A 467 11.49 25.98 4.19
N GLU A 468 11.39 24.89 4.96
CA GLU A 468 12.49 24.40 5.81
C GLU A 468 13.73 23.99 4.99
N SER A 469 13.52 23.52 3.77
CA SER A 469 14.58 23.16 2.80
C SER A 469 15.11 24.36 2.02
N LYS A 470 14.55 25.56 2.25
CA LYS A 470 14.84 26.83 1.56
C LYS A 470 14.35 26.93 0.10
N ASP A 471 13.46 26.03 -0.32
CA ASP A 471 12.81 26.05 -1.63
C ASP A 471 11.56 26.95 -1.58
N PHE A 472 11.77 28.25 -1.35
CA PHE A 472 10.68 29.18 -1.04
C PHE A 472 9.71 29.42 -2.22
N GLU A 473 10.21 29.40 -3.45
CA GLU A 473 9.40 29.59 -4.66
C GLU A 473 8.43 28.43 -4.86
N GLU A 474 8.92 27.20 -4.83
CA GLU A 474 8.08 26.01 -4.93
C GLU A 474 7.10 25.92 -3.75
N SER A 475 7.52 26.33 -2.54
CA SER A 475 6.60 26.43 -1.40
C SER A 475 5.43 27.37 -1.71
N ILE A 476 5.65 28.51 -2.37
CA ILE A 476 4.59 29.45 -2.76
C ILE A 476 3.69 28.83 -3.83
N GLU A 477 4.24 28.15 -4.83
CA GLU A 477 3.47 27.46 -5.86
C GLU A 477 2.54 26.39 -5.27
N ILE A 478 3.02 25.62 -4.28
CA ILE A 478 2.19 24.64 -3.56
C ILE A 478 1.10 25.34 -2.76
N LEU A 479 1.41 26.44 -2.07
CA LEU A 479 0.42 27.23 -1.32
C LEU A 479 -0.70 27.72 -2.25
N GLN A 480 -0.40 28.16 -3.47
CA GLN A 480 -1.43 28.62 -4.42
C GLN A 480 -2.48 27.56 -4.75
N LYS A 481 -2.16 26.26 -4.59
CA LYS A 481 -3.07 25.13 -4.82
C LYS A 481 -4.00 24.86 -3.63
N VAL A 482 -3.73 25.45 -2.45
CA VAL A 482 -4.54 25.28 -1.23
C VAL A 482 -5.86 26.03 -1.36
N ARG A 483 -6.98 25.32 -1.16
CA ARG A 483 -8.32 25.90 -1.28
C ARG A 483 -8.72 26.66 -0.01
N GLU A 484 -8.56 26.02 1.15
CA GLU A 484 -8.92 26.57 2.45
C GLU A 484 -7.75 27.35 3.08
N LYS A 485 -7.80 28.68 2.96
CA LYS A 485 -6.76 29.60 3.46
C LYS A 485 -6.91 29.84 4.97
N ASN A 486 -6.42 28.90 5.76
CA ASN A 486 -6.41 28.95 7.22
C ASN A 486 -5.19 29.74 7.78
N CYS A 487 -5.01 29.73 9.11
CA CYS A 487 -3.89 30.40 9.77
C CYS A 487 -2.51 29.95 9.26
N MET A 488 -2.30 28.63 9.13
CA MET A 488 -1.03 28.04 8.68
C MET A 488 -0.68 28.46 7.24
N TYR A 489 -1.67 28.53 6.35
CA TYR A 489 -1.49 29.04 4.99
C TYR A 489 -0.86 30.44 4.99
N TYR A 490 -1.45 31.39 5.72
CA TYR A 490 -0.97 32.77 5.71
C TYR A 490 0.39 32.89 6.39
N LYS A 491 0.65 32.13 7.45
CA LYS A 491 1.97 32.07 8.08
C LYS A 491 3.03 31.67 7.07
N LEU A 492 2.85 30.52 6.42
CA LEU A 492 3.82 30.00 5.46
C LEU A 492 4.00 30.96 4.28
N LEU A 493 2.91 31.52 3.73
CA LEU A 493 3.00 32.45 2.61
C LEU A 493 3.81 33.70 2.97
N ILE A 494 3.58 34.27 4.15
CA ILE A 494 4.29 35.46 4.62
C ILE A 494 5.76 35.12 4.91
N LYS A 495 6.04 33.98 5.56
CA LYS A 495 7.40 33.50 5.81
C LYS A 495 8.20 33.40 4.51
N ASN A 496 7.66 32.69 3.51
CA ASN A 496 8.32 32.54 2.21
C ASN A 496 8.59 33.90 1.54
N LYS A 497 7.59 34.79 1.48
CA LYS A 497 7.75 36.13 0.87
C LYS A 497 8.82 36.97 1.58
N LEU A 498 8.89 36.91 2.91
CA LEU A 498 9.92 37.61 3.67
C LEU A 498 11.33 37.02 3.45
N PHE A 499 11.46 35.70 3.35
CA PHE A 499 12.75 35.07 3.05
C PHE A 499 13.22 35.34 1.60
N LEU A 500 12.29 35.51 0.66
CA LEU A 500 12.55 36.01 -0.70
C LEU A 500 12.82 37.52 -0.75
N LYS A 501 12.84 38.21 0.40
CA LYS A 501 13.06 39.66 0.52
C LYS A 501 12.05 40.50 -0.27
N GLU A 502 10.82 40.02 -0.44
CA GLU A 502 9.77 40.84 -1.05
C GLU A 502 9.53 42.13 -0.25
N PRO A 503 9.19 43.25 -0.92
CA PRO A 503 8.87 44.50 -0.24
C PRO A 503 7.72 44.33 0.75
N ILE A 504 7.88 44.84 1.98
CA ILE A 504 6.87 44.65 3.04
C ILE A 504 5.53 45.29 2.70
N LYS A 505 5.51 46.31 1.82
CA LYS A 505 4.27 46.86 1.24
C LYS A 505 3.39 45.78 0.60
N GLN A 506 3.97 44.77 -0.06
CA GLN A 506 3.25 43.67 -0.69
C GLN A 506 2.77 42.62 0.32
N VAL A 507 3.45 42.48 1.46
CA VAL A 507 3.14 41.53 2.53
C VAL A 507 2.05 42.06 3.47
N LYS A 508 1.97 43.39 3.64
CA LYS A 508 1.05 44.07 4.58
C LYS A 508 -0.43 43.65 4.44
N PRO A 509 -1.03 43.51 3.24
CA PRO A 509 -2.42 43.05 3.11
C PRO A 509 -2.64 41.61 3.60
N LEU A 510 -1.62 40.75 3.49
CA LEU A 510 -1.68 39.37 3.98
C LEU A 510 -1.70 39.32 5.50
N LEU A 511 -1.04 40.27 6.16
CA LEU A 511 -0.98 40.33 7.63
C LEU A 511 -2.31 40.70 8.27
N LEU A 512 -3.09 41.55 7.62
CA LEU A 512 -4.46 41.83 8.06
C LEU A 512 -5.32 40.56 8.01
N LYS A 513 -5.14 39.75 6.97
CA LYS A 513 -5.84 38.45 6.84
C LYS A 513 -5.36 37.46 7.90
N LEU A 514 -4.05 37.38 8.13
CA LEU A 514 -3.44 36.56 9.18
C LEU A 514 -4.02 36.90 10.55
N SER A 515 -4.08 38.19 10.92
CA SER A 515 -4.59 38.62 12.22
C SER A 515 -6.07 38.32 12.47
N LYS A 516 -6.86 38.12 11.40
CA LYS A 516 -8.26 37.70 11.50
C LYS A 516 -8.43 36.19 11.62
N LYS A 517 -7.43 35.41 11.17
CA LYS A 517 -7.49 33.94 11.08
C LYS A 517 -6.67 33.22 12.14
N CYS A 518 -5.68 33.89 12.74
CA CYS A 518 -4.81 33.34 13.76
C CYS A 518 -5.09 34.00 15.13
N PRO A 519 -4.82 33.28 16.24
CA PRO A 519 -4.82 33.87 17.57
C PRO A 519 -3.89 35.08 17.66
N SER A 520 -4.29 36.09 18.44
CA SER A 520 -3.52 37.33 18.59
C SER A 520 -2.18 37.15 19.32
N ASN A 521 -2.09 36.13 20.18
CA ASN A 521 -0.92 35.73 20.95
C ASN A 521 0.00 34.75 20.21
N ASP A 522 -0.28 34.47 18.94
CA ASP A 522 0.56 33.62 18.11
C ASP A 522 1.90 34.31 17.82
N VAL A 523 3.01 33.58 17.99
CA VAL A 523 4.37 34.14 17.88
C VAL A 523 4.66 34.75 16.51
N ASP A 524 4.17 34.14 15.43
CA ASP A 524 4.37 34.65 14.08
C ASP A 524 3.59 35.95 13.90
N VAL A 525 2.35 36.00 14.41
CA VAL A 525 1.51 37.19 14.35
C VAL A 525 2.16 38.36 15.09
N VAL A 526 2.70 38.12 16.29
CA VAL A 526 3.42 39.13 17.07
C VAL A 526 4.67 39.60 16.32
N ALA A 527 5.50 38.66 15.84
CA ALA A 527 6.73 38.97 15.10
C ALA A 527 6.44 39.81 13.85
N PHE A 528 5.44 39.44 13.06
CA PHE A 528 5.09 40.19 11.86
C PHE A 528 4.51 41.57 12.15
N LYS A 529 3.68 41.72 13.21
CA LYS A 529 3.17 43.02 13.62
C LYS A 529 4.31 43.96 14.06
N ILE A 530 5.33 43.43 14.75
CA ILE A 530 6.55 44.20 15.07
C ILE A 530 7.21 44.67 13.78
N ILE A 531 7.47 43.77 12.83
CA ILE A 531 8.10 44.10 11.54
C ILE A 531 7.31 45.19 10.81
N VAL A 532 5.98 45.08 10.69
CA VAL A 532 5.17 46.10 10.00
C VAL A 532 5.21 47.46 10.69
N ASN A 533 5.15 47.51 12.02
CA ASN A 533 5.21 48.79 12.72
C ASN A 533 6.56 49.47 12.50
N LEU A 534 7.66 48.71 12.43
CA LEU A 534 8.98 49.27 12.14
C LEU A 534 9.06 49.86 10.72
N GLU A 535 8.52 49.18 9.72
CA GLU A 535 8.49 49.67 8.34
C GLU A 535 7.55 50.87 8.14
N ASP A 536 6.48 50.95 8.93
CA ASP A 536 5.58 52.11 8.98
C ASP A 536 6.19 53.29 9.77
N GLY A 537 7.44 53.19 10.25
CA GLY A 537 8.10 54.23 11.07
C GLY A 537 7.54 54.34 12.50
N LYS A 538 6.69 53.41 12.93
CA LYS A 538 5.99 53.41 14.23
C LYS A 538 6.80 52.67 15.30
N LEU A 539 8.03 53.12 15.54
CA LEU A 539 8.98 52.48 16.45
C LEU A 539 8.41 52.27 17.87
N ASN A 540 7.75 53.27 18.45
CA ASN A 540 7.14 53.17 19.79
C ASN A 540 6.11 52.04 19.90
N ARG A 541 5.30 51.86 18.86
CA ARG A 541 4.27 50.83 18.83
C ARG A 541 4.88 49.43 18.68
N ALA A 542 5.98 49.31 17.94
CA ALA A 542 6.73 48.07 17.84
C ALA A 542 7.35 47.67 19.20
N VAL A 543 7.95 48.62 19.92
CA VAL A 543 8.49 48.40 21.28
C VAL A 543 7.37 47.98 22.24
N SER A 544 6.28 48.73 22.32
CA SER A 544 5.15 48.41 23.21
C SER A 544 4.58 47.02 22.94
N LEU A 545 4.46 46.63 21.66
CA LEU A 545 4.00 45.30 21.28
C LEU A 545 4.98 44.21 21.69
N PHE A 546 6.28 44.45 21.55
CA PHE A 546 7.33 43.54 22.01
C PHE A 546 7.26 43.34 23.53
N GLU A 547 7.19 44.43 24.30
CA GLU A 547 7.14 44.41 25.76
C GLU A 547 5.90 43.67 26.30
N SER A 548 4.74 43.97 25.70
CA SER A 548 3.46 43.30 26.04
C SER A 548 3.46 41.80 25.77
N ASN A 549 4.41 41.30 24.96
CA ASN A 549 4.54 39.88 24.60
C ASN A 549 5.89 39.29 25.03
N SER A 550 6.60 39.93 25.96
CA SER A 550 7.97 39.57 26.35
C SER A 550 8.14 38.09 26.76
N ALA A 551 7.18 37.51 27.50
CA ALA A 551 7.21 36.10 27.88
C ALA A 551 7.19 35.15 26.67
N LEU A 552 6.34 35.45 25.69
CA LEU A 552 6.24 34.70 24.43
C LEU A 552 7.53 34.85 23.62
N VAL A 553 8.03 36.07 23.48
CA VAL A 553 9.27 36.35 22.76
C VAL A 553 10.43 35.55 23.35
N LYS A 554 10.59 35.61 24.67
CA LYS A 554 11.65 34.89 25.39
C LYS A 554 11.59 33.37 25.14
N ALA A 555 10.39 32.79 25.14
CA ALA A 555 10.21 31.36 24.93
C ALA A 555 10.55 30.88 23.51
N TYR A 556 10.37 31.74 22.50
CA TYR A 556 10.46 31.36 21.09
C TYR A 556 11.61 32.00 20.30
N TYR A 557 12.32 33.00 20.83
CA TYR A 557 13.38 33.72 20.13
C TYR A 557 14.43 32.80 19.48
N LYS A 558 14.84 31.73 20.16
CA LYS A 558 15.82 30.75 19.64
C LYS A 558 15.23 29.78 18.61
N LYS A 559 13.92 29.58 18.61
CA LYS A 559 13.22 28.54 17.82
C LYS A 559 12.61 29.09 16.54
N ASP A 560 12.11 30.33 16.57
CA ASP A 560 11.42 30.93 15.43
C ASP A 560 12.29 31.97 14.69
N PRO A 561 12.62 31.72 13.40
CA PRO A 561 13.50 32.59 12.64
C PRO A 561 12.87 33.95 12.30
N ILE A 562 11.55 34.05 12.20
CA ILE A 562 10.85 35.31 11.92
C ILE A 562 10.86 36.20 13.14
N LEU A 563 10.60 35.64 14.32
CA LEU A 563 10.70 36.38 15.56
C LEU A 563 12.12 36.91 15.73
N LYS A 564 13.14 36.08 15.47
CA LYS A 564 14.53 36.51 15.50
C LYS A 564 14.80 37.68 14.55
N LEU A 565 14.28 37.62 13.32
CA LEU A 565 14.35 38.71 12.35
C LEU A 565 13.64 39.98 12.85
N ALA A 566 12.46 39.85 13.45
CA ALA A 566 11.69 40.97 13.99
C ALA A 566 12.45 41.68 15.11
N VAL A 567 13.05 40.92 16.03
CA VAL A 567 13.90 41.45 17.09
C VAL A 567 15.14 42.15 16.53
N TYR A 568 15.81 41.55 15.55
CA TYR A 568 16.97 42.16 14.92
C TYR A 568 16.62 43.50 14.28
N LYS A 569 15.53 43.55 13.51
CA LYS A 569 15.04 44.82 12.94
C LYS A 569 14.71 45.85 14.01
N LEU A 570 14.04 45.45 15.10
CA LEU A 570 13.68 46.34 16.21
C LEU A 570 14.92 46.97 16.85
N ILE A 571 15.91 46.14 17.20
CA ILE A 571 17.18 46.58 17.81
C ILE A 571 17.93 47.51 16.87
N SER A 572 18.06 47.16 15.58
CA SER A 572 18.72 48.02 14.59
C SER A 572 18.04 49.38 14.49
N GLN A 573 16.70 49.43 14.47
CA GLN A 573 15.95 50.69 14.43
C GLN A 573 16.13 51.52 15.70
N LEU A 574 16.19 50.88 16.88
CA LEU A 574 16.46 51.57 18.14
C LEU A 574 17.85 52.19 18.17
N LEU A 575 18.87 51.47 17.69
CA LEU A 575 20.24 51.99 17.58
C LEU A 575 20.30 53.19 16.61
N MET A 576 19.70 53.08 15.42
CA MET A 576 19.68 54.17 14.44
C MET A 576 19.00 55.45 14.95
N HIS A 577 18.00 55.32 15.82
CA HIS A 577 17.31 56.47 16.43
C HIS A 577 17.87 56.87 17.79
N ASN A 578 19.08 56.43 18.15
CA ASN A 578 19.77 56.74 19.41
C ASN A 578 18.98 56.37 20.69
N ARG A 579 18.12 55.34 20.63
CA ARG A 579 17.28 54.90 21.77
C ARG A 579 17.95 53.79 22.58
N TYR A 580 19.13 54.09 23.11
CA TYR A 580 20.02 53.10 23.74
C TYR A 580 19.43 52.45 24.99
N ASN A 581 18.74 53.20 25.86
CA ASN A 581 18.10 52.62 27.07
C ASN A 581 17.02 51.59 26.71
N THR A 582 16.16 51.90 25.72
CA THR A 582 15.13 50.98 25.23
C THR A 582 15.74 49.78 24.50
N CYS A 583 16.86 49.98 23.79
CA CYS A 583 17.61 48.88 23.17
C CYS A 583 18.05 47.86 24.24
N LEU A 584 18.63 48.33 25.35
CA LEU A 584 19.04 47.47 26.46
C LEU A 584 17.85 46.75 27.10
N SER A 585 16.72 47.43 27.34
CA SER A 585 15.52 46.78 27.91
C SER A 585 14.99 45.66 27.03
N VAL A 586 14.93 45.87 25.71
CA VAL A 586 14.53 44.85 24.73
C VAL A 586 15.48 43.64 24.77
N ILE A 587 16.79 43.87 24.84
CA ILE A 587 17.78 42.79 24.88
C ILE A 587 17.69 42.01 26.20
N ASP A 588 17.53 42.71 27.32
CA ASP A 588 17.44 42.10 28.66
C ASP A 588 16.20 41.21 28.82
N MET A 589 15.10 41.51 28.11
CA MET A 589 13.91 40.65 28.10
C MET A 589 14.15 39.29 27.41
N ILE A 590 15.07 39.23 26.46
CA ILE A 590 15.39 38.00 25.71
C ILE A 590 16.35 37.12 26.52
N LYS A 591 17.18 37.73 27.39
CA LYS A 591 18.06 37.07 28.38
C LYS A 591 18.66 35.76 27.84
N GLU A 592 19.54 35.87 26.85
CA GLU A 592 20.17 34.69 26.26
C GLU A 592 21.31 34.14 27.12
N THR A 593 21.21 32.85 27.45
CA THR A 593 22.36 32.01 27.78
C THR A 593 23.02 31.59 26.46
N GLY A 594 24.03 32.34 26.02
CA GLY A 594 24.80 32.02 24.81
C GLY A 594 25.53 33.22 24.19
N ASN A 595 26.49 32.95 23.30
CA ASN A 595 27.23 33.97 22.54
C ASN A 595 26.45 34.35 21.27
N ASN A 596 25.55 35.33 21.38
CA ASN A 596 24.90 35.95 20.22
C ASN A 596 25.61 37.25 19.88
N CYS A 597 26.39 37.22 18.81
CA CYS A 597 27.24 38.34 18.39
C CYS A 597 26.44 39.63 18.17
N PHE A 598 25.29 39.53 17.48
CA PHE A 598 24.45 40.69 17.21
C PHE A 598 23.93 41.35 18.48
N LEU A 599 23.38 40.56 19.43
CA LEU A 599 22.86 41.11 20.68
C LEU A 599 23.99 41.70 21.54
N SER A 600 25.13 41.01 21.61
CA SER A 600 26.29 41.48 22.38
C SER A 600 26.86 42.78 21.80
N ALA A 601 26.95 42.90 20.48
CA ALA A 601 27.39 44.11 19.79
C ALA A 601 26.40 45.27 20.05
N ALA A 602 25.09 45.02 19.93
CA ALA A 602 24.07 46.03 20.22
C ALA A 602 24.08 46.50 21.69
N GLN A 603 24.32 45.60 22.64
CA GLN A 603 24.52 45.96 24.06
C GLN A 603 25.77 46.81 24.25
N LEU A 604 26.90 46.41 23.65
CA LEU A 604 28.16 47.16 23.75
C LEU A 604 28.01 48.58 23.21
N ILE A 605 27.38 48.75 22.04
CA ILE A 605 27.08 50.07 21.46
C ILE A 605 26.24 50.88 22.44
N SER A 606 25.15 50.29 22.95
CA SER A 606 24.19 50.99 23.81
C SER A 606 24.81 51.42 25.14
N PHE A 607 25.59 50.55 25.80
CA PHE A 607 26.28 50.92 27.04
C PHE A 607 27.35 51.98 26.82
N SER A 608 28.12 51.90 25.73
CA SER A 608 29.14 52.90 25.39
C SER A 608 28.52 54.27 25.18
N ARG A 609 27.43 54.35 24.41
CA ARG A 609 26.72 55.62 24.12
C ARG A 609 25.97 56.21 25.32
N LEU A 610 25.74 55.42 26.37
CA LEU A 610 25.16 55.87 27.64
C LEU A 610 26.21 56.18 28.71
N ASP A 611 27.50 56.20 28.35
CA ASP A 611 28.65 56.31 29.26
C ASP A 611 28.70 55.27 30.39
N LYS A 612 28.07 54.11 30.20
CA LYS A 612 28.08 52.97 31.13
C LYS A 612 29.28 52.06 30.85
N ILE A 613 30.48 52.56 31.13
CA ILE A 613 31.74 51.92 30.74
C ILE A 613 31.96 50.55 31.39
N GLU A 614 31.66 50.37 32.67
CA GLU A 614 31.89 49.09 33.36
C GLU A 614 31.04 47.94 32.77
N PRO A 615 29.71 48.11 32.57
CA PRO A 615 28.91 47.13 31.83
C PRO A 615 29.41 46.87 30.40
N ALA A 616 29.84 47.91 29.68
CA ALA A 616 30.38 47.77 28.34
C ALA A 616 31.66 46.92 28.32
N LYS A 617 32.58 47.18 29.25
CA LYS A 617 33.84 46.43 29.43
C LYS A 617 33.57 44.94 29.70
N ALA A 618 32.54 44.61 30.48
CA ALA A 618 32.16 43.23 30.76
C ALA A 618 31.68 42.46 29.51
N ILE A 619 31.10 43.15 28.52
CA ILE A 619 30.58 42.54 27.28
C ILE A 619 31.66 42.41 26.21
N LEU A 620 32.66 43.30 26.21
CA LEU A 620 33.70 43.38 25.19
C LEU A 620 34.37 42.03 24.83
N PRO A 621 34.72 41.13 25.78
CA PRO A 621 35.33 39.85 25.43
C PRO A 621 34.47 38.99 24.50
N LYS A 622 33.14 39.00 24.70
CA LYS A 622 32.21 38.26 23.84
C LYS A 622 32.19 38.84 22.42
N VAL A 623 32.14 40.17 22.31
CA VAL A 623 32.12 40.88 21.01
C VAL A 623 33.44 40.71 20.26
N LYS A 624 34.59 40.65 20.96
CA LYS A 624 35.90 40.39 20.34
C LYS A 624 36.00 39.04 19.63
N MET A 625 35.22 38.04 20.05
CA MET A 625 35.18 36.73 19.40
C MET A 625 34.34 36.72 18.12
N CYS A 626 33.58 37.78 17.86
CA CYS A 626 32.67 37.90 16.73
C CYS A 626 33.35 38.58 15.54
N LYS A 627 33.08 38.08 14.33
CA LYS A 627 33.70 38.56 13.08
C LYS A 627 32.70 39.29 12.15
N ASP A 628 31.54 39.68 12.66
CA ASP A 628 30.55 40.41 11.88
C ASP A 628 30.74 41.93 11.96
N THR A 629 30.29 42.64 10.93
CA THR A 629 30.44 44.09 10.78
C THR A 629 29.88 44.89 11.95
N LEU A 630 28.76 44.46 12.55
CA LEU A 630 28.18 45.18 13.69
C LEU A 630 29.06 45.05 14.93
N SER A 631 29.65 43.88 15.14
CA SER A 631 30.64 43.66 16.21
C SER A 631 31.91 44.50 16.03
N GLU A 632 32.35 44.73 14.78
CA GLU A 632 33.46 45.65 14.47
C GLU A 632 33.11 47.09 14.83
N ILE A 633 31.96 47.57 14.34
CA ILE A 633 31.43 48.91 14.65
C ILE A 633 31.31 49.10 16.17
N ALA A 634 30.80 48.09 16.88
CA ALA A 634 30.63 48.15 18.33
C ALA A 634 31.96 48.32 19.08
N ARG A 635 33.04 47.68 18.60
CA ARG A 635 34.38 47.81 19.19
C ARG A 635 34.96 49.21 18.95
N VAL A 636 34.78 49.76 17.75
CA VAL A 636 35.22 51.13 17.42
C VAL A 636 34.49 52.14 18.31
N ILE A 637 33.16 52.06 18.39
CA ILE A 637 32.35 52.97 19.22
C ILE A 637 32.77 52.92 20.70
N TYR A 638 33.06 51.72 21.22
CA TYR A 638 33.57 51.58 22.59
C TYR A 638 34.96 52.23 22.76
N GLY A 639 35.87 51.99 21.83
CA GLY A 639 37.21 52.59 21.84
C GLY A 639 37.18 54.11 21.83
N ASP A 640 36.37 54.70 20.94
CA ASP A 640 36.19 56.15 20.84
C ASP A 640 35.65 56.74 22.15
N GLN A 641 34.68 56.08 22.79
CA GLN A 641 34.12 56.54 24.05
C GLN A 641 35.15 56.52 25.19
N ILE A 642 36.00 55.48 25.25
CA ILE A 642 37.10 55.42 26.23
C ILE A 642 38.09 56.57 26.01
N LEU A 643 38.44 56.84 24.75
CA LEU A 643 39.34 57.94 24.41
C LEU A 643 38.76 59.30 24.84
N MET A 644 37.50 59.56 24.52
CA MET A 644 36.83 60.81 24.91
C MET A 644 36.78 61.00 26.44
N LYS A 645 36.55 59.93 27.20
CA LYS A 645 36.50 59.99 28.67
C LYS A 645 37.87 60.27 29.29
N ASN A 646 38.95 59.81 28.64
CA ASN A 646 40.30 60.09 29.08
C ASN A 646 40.71 61.53 28.75
N LEU A 647 40.34 62.03 27.57
CA LEU A 647 40.62 63.41 27.15
C LEU A 647 39.84 64.47 27.94
N GLY A 648 38.64 64.15 28.43
CA GLY A 648 37.85 65.07 29.27
C GLY A 648 38.22 65.07 30.76
N ARG A 649 39.28 64.33 31.16
CA ARG A 649 39.82 64.29 32.53
C ARG A 649 41.17 64.99 32.67
N GLU A 650 41.74 65.43 31.55
CA GLU A 650 42.82 66.43 31.49
C GLU A 650 42.19 67.83 31.48
#